data_AF-A0A2V9BAN8-F1
#
_entry.id   AF-A0A2V9BAN8-F1
#
_cell.length_a   1.000
_cell.length_b   1.000
_cell.length_c   1.000
_cell.angle_alpha   90.00
_cell.angle_beta   90.00
_cell.angle_gamma   90.00
#
_symmetry.space_group_name_H-M   'P 1'
#
loop_
_entity.id
_entity.type
_entity.pdbx_description
1 polymer ?
#
loop_
_entity_poly.entity_id
_entity_poly.type
_entity_poly.pdbx_seq_one_letter_code
_entity_poly.pdbx_strand_id
1 'polypeptide(L)'
;GLLASTGPAPLAQSSPPDSLAARIEKIMSRPEFARANFGIEFCSLDSGKPIYALNESKMFVPASTTKTLTEGALLAALGADYRFHTRIYRTGPVDSKGRLKGDLVLVASGDPNLSNRIQPDGTLAFVDEDHSYGGPALAGDPLVIIKQFAKDVAAKGIRKIEGRVLVDSSLFPDGPREGGTDVVMSSIMVNDNVIDLLAKPGAKAGDSLSLESSPHTSYIRFVNHLTTSPAGSKVEWSSPEVATNPDGSVSVTLTGSLPLGAPPTPAPFAVPWPTKFAETVLREALVAAGVQVKGASNASAPDFSTYKRFYTGENLVAEHVSPPLSEEIKVTLKVSQNLHAGMGPYLLGALAAKKTIDLDHAGFAIERAFLEQAKLDLSGISQGDGAGGDWADLFSPDFICHYMAYWSTRPDFQIFFNALPILGKDGTLAKIQTASPAAGHVHAKTGTFGSEDKLNANMMLNGKGLAGYVDTKSGPRIGFAAYVNHVHLPPDPEAAQAVAGQALGAIAAAAYDAPLETPPAQKTPAAYDVIIRNARIIDGTGNPWFSADLAIQGDRIAAIGDLRASTGAREIDATGRVVAPGFIDMLGQSEMSLLLDHRAISKLSQGITTEITGEGASIAPQNDRTLAPLKPMLDHFGLKVDWTTLDGYFRRLEKQGTPINLGTYVGSAQIREAVIGDDNRAPTPAELEQMKALTEQAMKDGALGVSSALIYPPNIYAKTDELIALTKVAAKYGGLYATHMRSEGASEMDALAEALRIGREASLPVEIFHLKVSGKPRWGNMKKVVAAIQAARDSGLDIAADMYPYIAGATALASALPPWVADGGPVKLLERLKDPAIRARIKRELATDHPDWENLYFDCGGGVGVLISSVQDAELKKFEGKTVAEVAAALKKSPEDTLMDFVLADKAQTGAIYFMASEEDLKTGLSQPWTSIGLDANAMSLDGPTYEPHAHPRTFGSMPRFLGHYVRGQHLLPLETAIRKITSLPPQREHLDGRGLLKPGFFADITIFDPAKIIDHATFTKPDQLSEGVDYVFVNGQLVFDHGKLACAADSPASACPGRILRGRGYQPISAVK
;
A
#
# COMPACT_ATOMS: atom_id res chain seq x y z
N GLY A 1 -16.88 -33.83 -33.21
CA GLY A 1 -18.01 -32.91 -33.07
C GLY A 1 -18.24 -32.65 -31.61
N LEU A 2 -18.01 -31.43 -31.15
CA LEU A 2 -18.72 -30.71 -30.08
C LEU A 2 -18.06 -29.34 -29.99
N LEU A 3 -18.89 -28.33 -30.17
CA LEU A 3 -18.57 -26.94 -30.50
C LEU A 3 -17.98 -26.22 -29.28
N ALA A 4 -16.88 -25.50 -29.51
CA ALA A 4 -16.44 -24.42 -28.63
C ALA A 4 -17.44 -23.27 -28.76
N SER A 5 -18.13 -22.94 -27.67
CA SER A 5 -18.94 -21.72 -27.58
C SER A 5 -18.00 -20.53 -27.42
N THR A 6 -17.75 -19.83 -28.51
CA THR A 6 -17.28 -18.44 -28.46
C THR A 6 -18.38 -17.60 -27.85
N GLY A 7 -18.15 -17.04 -26.66
CA GLY A 7 -19.03 -16.02 -26.09
C GLY A 7 -19.16 -14.83 -27.04
N PRO A 8 -20.29 -14.10 -27.03
CA PRO A 8 -20.48 -12.96 -27.91
C PRO A 8 -19.48 -11.86 -27.55
N ALA A 9 -18.83 -11.29 -28.57
CA ALA A 9 -18.07 -10.05 -28.43
C ALA A 9 -18.99 -8.97 -27.84
N PRO A 10 -18.51 -8.08 -26.94
CA PRO A 10 -19.31 -6.98 -26.44
C PRO A 10 -19.74 -6.11 -27.62
N LEU A 11 -21.04 -5.87 -27.74
CA LEU A 11 -21.60 -4.91 -28.68
C LEU A 11 -20.99 -3.54 -28.36
N ALA A 12 -20.15 -3.03 -29.26
CA ALA A 12 -19.63 -1.68 -29.21
C ALA A 12 -20.80 -0.70 -29.20
N GLN A 13 -21.06 -0.06 -28.06
CA GLN A 13 -21.86 1.14 -28.02
C GLN A 13 -21.08 2.23 -28.77
N SER A 14 -21.66 2.73 -29.86
CA SER A 14 -21.11 3.84 -30.62
C SER A 14 -21.01 5.06 -29.71
N SER A 15 -19.78 5.55 -29.47
CA SER A 15 -19.56 6.85 -28.84
C SER A 15 -20.28 7.95 -29.66
N PRO A 16 -20.76 9.04 -29.03
CA PRO A 16 -21.29 10.18 -29.77
C PRO A 16 -20.28 10.61 -30.84
N PRO A 17 -20.72 10.87 -32.09
CA PRO A 17 -19.83 11.00 -33.25
C PRO A 17 -18.77 12.12 -33.15
N ASP A 18 -18.91 13.06 -32.19
CA ASP A 18 -17.98 14.18 -31.98
C ASP A 18 -17.28 14.21 -30.61
N SER A 19 -17.40 13.17 -29.79
CA SER A 19 -16.73 13.08 -28.47
C SER A 19 -15.20 13.00 -28.56
N LEU A 20 -14.49 13.38 -27.50
CA LEU A 20 -13.02 13.26 -27.42
C LEU A 20 -12.56 11.82 -27.70
N ALA A 21 -13.24 10.83 -27.12
CA ALA A 21 -12.95 9.42 -27.35
C ALA A 21 -13.08 9.01 -28.83
N ALA A 22 -14.17 9.41 -29.51
CA ALA A 22 -14.38 9.08 -30.91
C ALA A 22 -13.31 9.72 -31.83
N ARG A 23 -12.86 10.94 -31.49
CA ARG A 23 -11.79 11.63 -32.22
C ARG A 23 -10.45 10.92 -32.05
N ILE A 24 -10.10 10.51 -30.82
CA ILE A 24 -8.88 9.77 -30.52
C ILE A 24 -8.88 8.40 -31.20
N GLU A 25 -9.99 7.66 -31.11
CA GLU A 25 -10.16 6.35 -31.74
C GLU A 25 -9.93 6.41 -33.25
N LYS A 26 -10.49 7.43 -33.94
CA LYS A 26 -10.28 7.64 -35.38
C LYS A 26 -8.80 7.83 -35.74
N ILE A 27 -8.00 8.44 -34.86
CA ILE A 27 -6.57 8.68 -35.08
C ILE A 27 -5.80 7.37 -34.88
N MET A 28 -6.14 6.61 -33.85
CA MET A 28 -5.52 5.33 -33.51
C MET A 28 -5.87 4.21 -34.50
N SER A 29 -7.05 4.27 -35.11
CA SER A 29 -7.52 3.27 -36.08
C SER A 29 -6.84 3.37 -37.46
N ARG A 30 -5.88 4.29 -37.64
CA ARG A 30 -5.17 4.42 -38.93
C ARG A 30 -4.28 3.19 -39.19
N PRO A 31 -4.17 2.70 -40.44
CA PRO A 31 -3.50 1.44 -40.75
C PRO A 31 -2.05 1.33 -40.25
N GLU A 32 -1.32 2.45 -40.26
CA GLU A 32 0.06 2.52 -39.75
C GLU A 32 0.20 2.15 -38.26
N PHE A 33 -0.88 2.24 -37.47
CA PHE A 33 -0.88 1.92 -36.04
C PHE A 33 -1.54 0.58 -35.70
N ALA A 34 -1.86 -0.25 -36.70
CA ALA A 34 -2.56 -1.53 -36.47
C ALA A 34 -1.83 -2.50 -35.51
N ARG A 35 -0.54 -2.27 -35.24
CA ARG A 35 0.31 -3.05 -34.33
C ARG A 35 0.91 -2.22 -33.18
N ALA A 36 0.57 -0.94 -33.11
CA ALA A 36 1.11 -0.03 -32.11
C ALA A 36 0.38 -0.18 -30.77
N ASN A 37 1.06 0.19 -29.68
CA ASN A 37 0.47 0.31 -28.36
C ASN A 37 0.30 1.79 -28.03
N PHE A 38 -0.93 2.23 -27.76
CA PHE A 38 -1.21 3.59 -27.28
C PHE A 38 -1.43 3.62 -25.77
N GLY A 39 -0.89 4.65 -25.13
CA GLY A 39 -1.20 5.04 -23.76
C GLY A 39 -1.55 6.51 -23.73
N ILE A 40 -2.76 6.88 -23.32
CA ILE A 40 -3.25 8.26 -23.40
C ILE A 40 -4.03 8.58 -22.14
N GLU A 41 -3.71 9.70 -21.51
CA GLU A 41 -4.57 10.31 -20.50
C GLU A 41 -4.68 11.82 -20.71
N PHE A 42 -5.88 12.35 -20.53
CA PHE A 42 -6.16 13.77 -20.31
C PHE A 42 -6.73 13.89 -18.90
N CYS A 43 -6.30 14.87 -18.11
CA CYS A 43 -6.75 15.06 -16.73
C CYS A 43 -7.11 16.53 -16.42
N SER A 44 -8.00 16.71 -15.44
CA SER A 44 -8.28 18.01 -14.84
C SER A 44 -7.12 18.44 -13.95
N LEU A 45 -6.57 19.64 -14.16
CA LEU A 45 -5.49 20.16 -13.31
C LEU A 45 -5.92 20.40 -11.86
N ASP A 46 -7.18 20.83 -11.65
CA ASP A 46 -7.71 21.13 -10.31
C ASP A 46 -7.92 19.88 -9.45
N SER A 47 -8.33 18.77 -10.08
CA SER A 47 -8.75 17.56 -9.36
C SER A 47 -7.82 16.36 -9.57
N GLY A 48 -6.90 16.42 -10.53
CA GLY A 48 -6.10 15.29 -10.99
C GLY A 48 -6.91 14.19 -11.69
N LYS A 49 -8.23 14.34 -11.83
CA LYS A 49 -9.10 13.28 -12.33
C LYS A 49 -9.00 13.14 -13.87
N PRO A 50 -9.07 11.91 -14.40
CA PRO A 50 -9.07 11.67 -15.84
C PRO A 50 -10.34 12.23 -16.49
N ILE A 51 -10.13 12.97 -17.58
CA ILE A 51 -11.11 13.42 -18.57
C ILE A 51 -11.25 12.35 -19.66
N TYR A 52 -10.13 11.74 -20.05
CA TYR A 52 -10.05 10.59 -20.96
C TYR A 52 -8.86 9.74 -20.55
N ALA A 53 -8.99 8.41 -20.58
CA ALA A 53 -7.93 7.48 -20.24
C ALA A 53 -7.95 6.26 -21.16
N LEU A 54 -6.78 5.80 -21.57
CA LEU A 54 -6.54 4.61 -22.37
C LEU A 54 -5.17 4.04 -22.01
N ASN A 55 -5.12 2.84 -21.44
CA ASN A 55 -3.88 2.20 -20.99
C ASN A 55 -3.05 3.16 -20.11
N GLU A 56 -3.71 4.00 -19.34
CA GLU A 56 -3.14 5.12 -18.61
C GLU A 56 -2.17 4.66 -17.53
N SER A 57 -2.40 3.47 -16.97
CA SER A 57 -1.54 2.84 -15.96
C SER A 57 -0.45 1.92 -16.55
N LYS A 58 -0.33 1.83 -17.89
CA LYS A 58 0.67 0.97 -18.53
C LYS A 58 1.95 1.76 -18.78
N MET A 59 3.07 1.07 -18.67
CA MET A 59 4.39 1.66 -18.86
C MET A 59 4.72 1.77 -20.35
N PHE A 60 5.02 2.97 -20.81
CA PHE A 60 5.45 3.27 -22.17
C PHE A 60 6.86 3.85 -22.16
N VAL A 61 7.55 3.73 -23.29
CA VAL A 61 8.86 4.34 -23.47
C VAL A 61 8.62 5.84 -23.67
N PRO A 62 8.96 6.69 -22.68
CA PRO A 62 8.57 8.10 -22.70
C PRO A 62 9.41 8.92 -23.67
N ALA A 63 10.59 8.39 -24.02
CA ALA A 63 11.63 9.09 -24.76
C ALA A 63 11.86 10.49 -24.14
N SER A 64 12.17 11.52 -24.94
CA SER A 64 12.45 12.87 -24.41
C SER A 64 11.31 13.59 -23.66
N THR A 65 10.16 12.97 -23.41
CA THR A 65 9.25 13.47 -22.37
C THR A 65 9.84 13.33 -20.96
N THR A 66 10.84 12.45 -20.77
CA THR A 66 11.71 12.37 -19.56
C THR A 66 12.25 13.72 -19.12
N LYS A 67 12.63 14.58 -20.06
CA LYS A 67 13.15 15.92 -19.77
C LYS A 67 12.19 16.78 -18.95
N THR A 68 10.89 16.51 -19.00
CA THR A 68 9.90 17.23 -18.17
C THR A 68 10.11 17.00 -16.68
N LEU A 69 10.61 15.83 -16.28
CA LEU A 69 10.94 15.50 -14.90
C LEU A 69 12.31 16.04 -14.52
N THR A 70 13.32 15.76 -15.33
CA THR A 70 14.70 16.21 -15.10
C THR A 70 14.79 17.72 -14.94
N GLU A 71 14.22 18.48 -15.89
CA GLU A 71 14.24 19.94 -15.86
C GLU A 71 13.31 20.50 -14.77
N GLY A 72 12.22 19.81 -14.48
CA GLY A 72 11.34 20.15 -13.35
C GLY A 72 12.07 20.01 -12.02
N ALA A 73 12.83 18.92 -11.82
CA ALA A 73 13.61 18.68 -10.62
C ALA A 73 14.75 19.72 -10.48
N LEU A 74 15.44 20.06 -11.56
CA LEU A 74 16.42 21.16 -11.57
C LEU A 74 15.79 22.49 -11.15
N LEU A 75 14.64 22.84 -11.74
CA LEU A 75 13.93 24.07 -11.42
C LEU A 75 13.50 24.10 -9.95
N ALA A 76 12.96 22.98 -9.45
CA ALA A 76 12.51 22.86 -8.08
C ALA A 76 13.65 22.90 -7.05
N ALA A 77 14.82 22.33 -7.38
CA ALA A 77 15.94 22.21 -6.47
C ALA A 77 16.84 23.46 -6.46
N LEU A 78 17.10 24.07 -7.63
CA LEU A 78 18.02 25.20 -7.76
C LEU A 78 17.29 26.55 -7.82
N GLY A 79 16.06 26.57 -8.31
CA GLY A 79 15.25 27.78 -8.51
C GLY A 79 15.47 28.44 -9.87
N ALA A 80 14.44 29.12 -10.36
CA ALA A 80 14.42 29.74 -11.69
C ALA A 80 15.54 30.78 -11.93
N ASP A 81 15.91 31.52 -10.89
CA ASP A 81 16.92 32.58 -10.94
C ASP A 81 18.35 32.06 -10.75
N TYR A 82 18.54 30.74 -10.59
CA TYR A 82 19.87 30.16 -10.47
C TYR A 82 20.72 30.50 -11.69
N ARG A 83 21.99 30.80 -11.46
CA ARG A 83 22.97 31.16 -12.50
C ARG A 83 24.25 30.40 -12.28
N PHE A 84 24.81 29.89 -13.37
CA PHE A 84 26.13 29.30 -13.37
C PHE A 84 27.20 30.39 -13.34
N HIS A 85 28.25 30.15 -12.57
CA HIS A 85 29.36 31.09 -12.42
C HIS A 85 30.66 30.43 -12.86
N THR A 86 30.97 30.56 -14.15
CA THR A 86 32.20 30.04 -14.74
C THR A 86 33.32 31.07 -14.54
N ARG A 87 34.38 30.69 -13.84
CA ARG A 87 35.40 31.63 -13.33
C ARG A 87 36.81 31.26 -13.78
N ILE A 88 37.65 32.27 -13.98
CA ILE A 88 39.08 32.09 -14.24
C ILE A 88 39.89 32.64 -13.07
N TYR A 89 40.78 31.81 -12.52
CA TYR A 89 41.69 32.18 -11.43
C TYR A 89 43.15 32.12 -11.85
N ARG A 90 43.99 32.97 -11.24
CA ARG A 90 45.45 32.88 -11.28
C ARG A 90 46.01 32.14 -10.06
N THR A 91 47.10 31.39 -10.21
CA THR A 91 47.75 30.70 -9.06
C THR A 91 49.00 31.40 -8.51
N GLY A 92 49.39 32.53 -9.09
CA GLY A 92 50.58 33.28 -8.70
C GLY A 92 50.43 34.79 -8.94
N PRO A 93 51.43 35.59 -8.52
CA PRO A 93 51.40 37.04 -8.69
C PRO A 93 51.60 37.44 -10.16
N VAL A 94 51.01 38.59 -10.51
CA VAL A 94 51.26 39.29 -11.78
C VAL A 94 52.27 40.39 -11.51
N ASP A 95 53.41 40.38 -12.21
CA ASP A 95 54.45 41.40 -12.01
C ASP A 95 54.15 42.72 -12.75
N SER A 96 54.99 43.73 -12.54
CA SER A 96 54.81 45.06 -13.15
C SER A 96 54.86 45.08 -14.69
N LYS A 97 55.31 43.98 -15.33
CA LYS A 97 55.32 43.81 -16.79
C LYS A 97 54.11 43.02 -17.29
N GLY A 98 53.17 42.67 -16.40
CA GLY A 98 52.00 41.87 -16.72
C GLY A 98 52.30 40.37 -16.85
N ARG A 99 53.39 39.87 -16.27
CA ARG A 99 53.73 38.45 -16.32
C ARG A 99 53.13 37.73 -15.12
N LEU A 100 52.24 36.77 -15.38
CA LEU A 100 51.72 35.84 -14.38
C LEU A 100 52.75 34.73 -14.11
N LYS A 101 53.29 34.72 -12.88
CA LYS A 101 54.17 33.67 -12.36
C LYS A 101 53.38 32.51 -11.78
N GLY A 102 52.62 31.84 -12.62
CA GLY A 102 51.74 30.74 -12.23
C GLY A 102 50.86 30.28 -13.39
N ASP A 103 49.89 29.43 -13.06
CA ASP A 103 48.89 28.91 -13.97
C ASP A 103 47.65 29.81 -14.00
N LEU A 104 46.90 29.69 -15.10
CA LEU A 104 45.56 30.22 -15.27
C LEU A 104 44.58 29.05 -15.32
N VAL A 105 43.52 29.08 -14.50
CA VAL A 105 42.59 27.97 -14.36
C VAL A 105 41.15 28.43 -14.60
N LEU A 106 40.52 27.92 -15.65
CA LEU A 106 39.09 28.05 -15.91
C LEU A 106 38.36 26.96 -15.10
N VAL A 107 37.54 27.36 -14.14
CA VAL A 107 36.74 26.44 -13.32
C VAL A 107 35.39 26.24 -13.97
N ALA A 108 35.16 25.02 -14.46
CA ALA A 108 33.94 24.61 -15.13
C ALA A 108 32.80 24.53 -14.10
N SER A 109 31.70 25.23 -14.39
CA SER A 109 30.61 25.37 -13.43
C SER A 109 29.37 24.52 -13.77
N GLY A 110 29.41 23.77 -14.88
CA GLY A 110 28.25 23.09 -15.43
C GLY A 110 27.39 23.96 -16.35
N ASP A 111 27.86 25.15 -16.73
CA ASP A 111 27.15 26.06 -17.63
C ASP A 111 27.02 25.48 -19.05
N PRO A 112 25.78 25.22 -19.53
CA PRO A 112 25.56 24.66 -20.86
C PRO A 112 25.70 25.66 -22.00
N ASN A 113 25.79 26.97 -21.71
CA ASN A 113 25.71 28.02 -22.73
C ASN A 113 27.00 28.85 -22.88
N LEU A 114 28.18 28.22 -22.82
CA LEU A 114 29.40 28.88 -23.33
C LEU A 114 29.39 28.84 -24.87
N SER A 115 28.44 29.56 -25.46
CA SER A 115 28.09 29.54 -26.88
C SER A 115 27.59 30.92 -27.35
N ASN A 116 27.16 31.00 -28.60
CA ASN A 116 26.49 32.18 -29.17
C ASN A 116 24.97 32.22 -28.96
N ARG A 117 24.42 31.38 -28.07
CA ARG A 117 22.98 31.39 -27.73
C ARG A 117 22.59 32.68 -26.99
N ILE A 118 23.48 33.22 -26.15
CA ILE A 118 23.18 34.37 -25.28
C ILE A 118 22.91 35.63 -26.09
N GLN A 119 21.71 36.18 -25.95
CA GLN A 119 21.28 37.41 -26.60
C GLN A 119 21.56 38.65 -25.71
N PRO A 120 21.64 39.86 -26.31
CA PRO A 120 21.91 41.10 -25.55
C PRO A 120 20.87 41.42 -24.46
N ASP A 121 19.64 40.92 -24.58
CA ASP A 121 18.57 41.10 -23.59
C ASP A 121 18.61 40.08 -22.44
N GLY A 122 19.60 39.18 -22.45
CA GLY A 122 19.78 38.13 -21.44
C GLY A 122 18.97 36.86 -21.71
N THR A 123 18.26 36.77 -22.84
CA THR A 123 17.59 35.53 -23.26
C THR A 123 18.52 34.58 -23.99
N LEU A 124 18.12 33.31 -24.11
CA LEU A 124 18.81 32.32 -24.94
C LEU A 124 18.08 32.10 -26.27
N ALA A 125 18.82 32.22 -27.37
CA ALA A 125 18.34 31.92 -28.71
C ALA A 125 18.32 30.40 -28.96
N PHE A 126 17.32 29.99 -29.72
CA PHE A 126 17.19 28.64 -30.25
C PHE A 126 16.49 28.69 -31.61
N VAL A 127 16.58 27.59 -32.36
CA VAL A 127 15.85 27.33 -33.60
C VAL A 127 15.08 26.02 -33.44
N ASP A 128 14.00 25.84 -34.21
CA ASP A 128 13.09 24.68 -34.02
C ASP A 128 13.77 23.32 -34.17
N GLU A 129 14.81 23.27 -35.00
CA GLU A 129 15.69 22.12 -35.21
C GLU A 129 17.11 22.54 -34.87
N ASP A 130 17.63 22.02 -33.76
CA ASP A 130 18.88 22.49 -33.18
C ASP A 130 20.11 21.94 -33.90
N HIS A 131 21.18 22.72 -33.93
CA HIS A 131 22.40 22.39 -34.67
C HIS A 131 23.05 21.06 -34.23
N SER A 132 22.85 20.65 -32.97
CA SER A 132 23.35 19.35 -32.47
C SER A 132 22.70 18.15 -33.17
N TYR A 133 21.54 18.35 -33.81
CA TYR A 133 20.79 17.32 -34.55
C TYR A 133 20.85 17.50 -36.08
N GLY A 134 21.76 18.34 -36.58
CA GLY A 134 21.85 18.65 -38.01
C GLY A 134 20.98 19.82 -38.47
N GLY A 135 20.42 20.58 -37.53
CA GLY A 135 19.78 21.86 -37.81
C GLY A 135 20.76 22.97 -38.18
N PRO A 136 20.27 24.17 -38.55
CA PRO A 136 21.13 25.31 -38.82
C PRO A 136 21.83 25.82 -37.55
N ALA A 137 23.12 26.10 -37.65
CA ALA A 137 23.87 26.79 -36.60
C ALA A 137 23.30 28.20 -36.36
N LEU A 138 23.32 28.64 -35.10
CA LEU A 138 22.93 30.01 -34.74
C LEU A 138 23.90 31.02 -35.34
N ALA A 139 23.39 32.19 -35.72
CA ALA A 139 24.22 33.27 -36.21
C ALA A 139 25.19 33.77 -35.12
N GLY A 140 26.42 34.09 -35.49
CA GLY A 140 27.44 34.64 -34.59
C GLY A 140 28.61 33.70 -34.36
N ASP A 141 29.44 34.06 -33.40
CA ASP A 141 30.69 33.35 -33.07
C ASP A 141 30.47 32.41 -31.90
N PRO A 142 30.49 31.07 -32.08
CA PRO A 142 30.22 30.12 -31.00
C PRO A 142 31.27 30.17 -29.87
N LEU A 143 32.42 30.84 -30.08
CA LEU A 143 33.44 31.06 -29.05
C LEU A 143 33.35 32.43 -28.39
N VAL A 144 32.25 33.18 -28.56
CA VAL A 144 32.12 34.56 -28.06
C VAL A 144 32.43 34.69 -26.56
N ILE A 145 31.94 33.76 -25.72
CA ILE A 145 32.18 33.77 -24.27
C ILE A 145 33.65 33.44 -23.95
N ILE A 146 34.23 32.44 -24.63
CA ILE A 146 35.65 32.07 -24.48
C ILE A 146 36.57 33.24 -24.88
N LYS A 147 36.23 33.95 -25.97
CA LYS A 147 36.96 35.14 -26.41
C LYS A 147 36.78 36.31 -25.44
N GLN A 148 35.63 36.43 -24.79
CA GLN A 148 35.41 37.43 -23.76
C GLN A 148 36.26 37.16 -22.51
N PHE A 149 36.33 35.91 -22.04
CA PHE A 149 37.25 35.51 -20.97
C PHE A 149 38.70 35.93 -21.26
N ALA A 150 39.18 35.68 -22.48
CA ALA A 150 40.53 36.06 -22.88
C ALA A 150 40.77 37.59 -22.86
N LYS A 151 39.77 38.37 -23.31
CA LYS A 151 39.82 39.85 -23.24
C LYS A 151 39.85 40.33 -21.80
N ASP A 152 39.05 39.74 -20.92
CA ASP A 152 38.98 40.13 -19.51
C ASP A 152 40.29 39.82 -18.77
N VAL A 153 40.89 38.66 -19.06
CA VAL A 153 42.23 38.30 -18.57
C VAL A 153 43.27 39.34 -18.99
N ALA A 154 43.27 39.76 -20.27
CA ALA A 154 44.15 40.81 -20.76
C ALA A 154 43.88 42.17 -20.08
N ALA A 155 42.61 42.51 -19.86
CA ALA A 155 42.18 43.73 -19.19
C ALA A 155 42.61 43.79 -17.71
N LYS A 156 42.77 42.64 -17.03
CA LYS A 156 43.39 42.53 -15.70
C LYS A 156 44.90 42.73 -15.69
N GLY A 157 45.50 43.11 -16.82
CA GLY A 157 46.93 43.42 -16.93
C GLY A 157 47.81 42.20 -17.17
N ILE A 158 47.25 41.00 -17.37
CA ILE A 158 48.01 39.80 -17.72
C ILE A 158 48.35 39.85 -19.20
N ARG A 159 49.63 40.02 -19.52
CA ARG A 159 50.18 40.05 -20.89
C ARG A 159 50.96 38.79 -21.24
N LYS A 160 51.37 38.02 -20.23
CA LYS A 160 52.09 36.77 -20.41
C LYS A 160 51.82 35.80 -19.27
N ILE A 161 51.62 34.53 -19.60
CA ILE A 161 51.44 33.42 -18.66
C ILE A 161 52.68 32.54 -18.73
N GLU A 162 53.44 32.47 -17.62
CA GLU A 162 54.63 31.61 -17.53
C GLU A 162 54.29 30.15 -17.23
N GLY A 163 53.15 29.88 -16.56
CA GLY A 163 52.62 28.54 -16.33
C GLY A 163 51.69 28.02 -17.43
N ARG A 164 50.77 27.14 -17.04
CA ARG A 164 49.79 26.45 -17.88
C ARG A 164 48.46 27.21 -17.94
N VAL A 165 47.68 26.93 -18.98
CA VAL A 165 46.25 27.24 -19.06
C VAL A 165 45.52 25.92 -18.85
N LEU A 166 44.65 25.85 -17.83
CA LEU A 166 44.01 24.63 -17.38
C LEU A 166 42.49 24.81 -17.31
N VAL A 167 41.75 23.72 -17.47
CA VAL A 167 40.30 23.65 -17.26
C VAL A 167 40.03 22.70 -16.11
N ASP A 168 39.53 23.21 -14.99
CA ASP A 168 39.10 22.43 -13.84
C ASP A 168 37.66 21.95 -14.04
N SER A 169 37.53 20.71 -14.50
CA SER A 169 36.25 20.00 -14.63
C SER A 169 35.93 19.12 -13.41
N SER A 170 36.46 19.43 -12.23
CA SER A 170 36.23 18.62 -11.01
C SER A 170 34.80 18.66 -10.46
N LEU A 171 33.92 19.51 -10.99
CA LEU A 171 32.48 19.45 -10.68
C LEU A 171 31.90 18.11 -11.14
N PHE A 172 32.18 17.73 -12.40
CA PHE A 172 32.18 16.36 -12.92
C PHE A 172 33.01 16.31 -14.21
N PRO A 173 33.93 15.33 -14.35
CA PRO A 173 34.84 15.24 -15.48
C PRO A 173 34.11 14.84 -16.76
N ASP A 174 34.84 14.84 -17.89
CA ASP A 174 34.37 14.23 -19.14
C ASP A 174 33.93 12.76 -18.86
N GLY A 175 32.65 12.48 -19.09
CA GLY A 175 31.96 11.28 -18.63
C GLY A 175 31.35 10.45 -19.76
N PRO A 176 30.25 9.74 -19.50
CA PRO A 176 29.56 8.99 -20.54
C PRO A 176 28.97 9.92 -21.61
N ARG A 177 28.65 9.34 -22.77
CA ARG A 177 27.97 10.04 -23.85
C ARG A 177 26.46 10.04 -23.59
N GLU A 178 25.79 11.14 -23.90
CA GLU A 178 24.33 11.17 -23.82
C GLU A 178 23.70 10.32 -24.93
N GLY A 179 22.48 9.82 -24.66
CA GLY A 179 21.71 9.07 -25.64
C GLY A 179 21.05 9.98 -26.68
N GLY A 180 21.59 10.01 -27.90
CA GLY A 180 20.92 10.56 -29.09
C GLY A 180 21.81 11.35 -30.05
N THR A 181 22.65 12.26 -29.54
CA THR A 181 23.68 12.97 -30.35
C THR A 181 25.09 12.41 -30.16
N ASP A 182 25.25 11.44 -29.27
CA ASP A 182 26.52 10.79 -28.92
C ASP A 182 27.57 11.78 -28.37
N VAL A 183 27.12 12.88 -27.76
CA VAL A 183 28.01 13.92 -27.23
C VAL A 183 28.46 13.58 -25.79
N VAL A 184 29.73 13.84 -25.48
CA VAL A 184 30.30 13.59 -24.14
C VAL A 184 29.74 14.59 -23.12
N MET A 185 29.16 14.07 -22.03
CA MET A 185 28.75 14.89 -20.89
C MET A 185 29.97 15.36 -20.11
N SER A 186 30.03 16.66 -19.80
CA SER A 186 31.14 17.27 -19.08
C SER A 186 30.69 18.55 -18.39
N SER A 187 31.30 18.89 -17.24
CA SER A 187 31.00 20.16 -16.55
C SER A 187 31.45 21.40 -17.33
N ILE A 188 32.21 21.22 -18.41
CA ILE A 188 32.55 22.26 -19.38
C ILE A 188 31.88 21.97 -20.73
N MET A 189 31.09 22.92 -21.21
CA MET A 189 30.36 22.80 -22.46
C MET A 189 30.62 24.03 -23.32
N VAL A 190 31.22 23.83 -24.48
CA VAL A 190 31.48 24.92 -25.43
C VAL A 190 30.76 24.58 -26.73
N ASN A 191 29.86 25.47 -27.18
CA ASN A 191 29.02 25.24 -28.36
C ASN A 191 28.34 23.85 -28.35
N ASP A 192 27.68 23.51 -27.24
CA ASP A 192 27.00 22.22 -27.05
C ASP A 192 27.90 20.99 -27.25
N ASN A 193 29.22 21.17 -27.07
CA ASN A 193 30.26 20.17 -27.33
C ASN A 193 30.21 19.61 -28.77
N VAL A 194 29.80 20.43 -29.73
CA VAL A 194 29.84 20.11 -31.16
C VAL A 194 30.66 21.11 -31.96
N ILE A 195 31.21 20.64 -33.07
CA ILE A 195 31.76 21.48 -34.14
C ILE A 195 30.82 21.38 -35.32
N ASP A 196 30.23 22.51 -35.69
CA ASP A 196 29.33 22.62 -36.82
C ASP A 196 30.10 22.45 -38.12
N LEU A 197 29.72 21.46 -38.93
CA LEU A 197 30.21 21.32 -40.29
C LEU A 197 29.10 21.64 -41.28
N LEU A 198 29.44 22.39 -42.33
CA LEU A 198 28.56 22.62 -43.46
C LEU A 198 29.22 22.06 -44.72
N ALA A 199 28.65 20.97 -45.24
CA ALA A 199 29.13 20.30 -46.42
C ALA A 199 28.39 20.77 -47.67
N LYS A 200 29.13 21.17 -48.72
CA LYS A 200 28.54 21.60 -49.99
C LYS A 200 29.10 20.78 -51.15
N PRO A 201 28.25 20.23 -52.04
CA PRO A 201 28.71 19.50 -53.21
C PRO A 201 29.55 20.38 -54.14
N GLY A 202 30.48 19.75 -54.85
CA GLY A 202 31.30 20.37 -55.88
C GLY A 202 30.52 20.67 -57.16
N ALA A 203 31.19 21.22 -58.17
CA ALA A 203 30.55 21.69 -59.39
C ALA A 203 30.17 20.54 -60.36
N LYS A 204 30.80 19.37 -60.24
CA LYS A 204 30.50 18.16 -61.03
C LYS A 204 30.68 16.88 -60.19
N ALA A 205 30.08 15.79 -60.66
CA ALA A 205 30.27 14.48 -60.05
C ALA A 205 31.77 14.08 -60.03
N GLY A 206 32.23 13.51 -58.92
CA GLY A 206 33.62 13.18 -58.63
C GLY A 206 34.42 14.28 -57.93
N ASP A 207 33.94 15.53 -57.91
CA ASP A 207 34.62 16.63 -57.19
C ASP A 207 34.56 16.41 -55.68
N SER A 208 35.60 16.81 -54.94
CA SER A 208 35.55 16.86 -53.48
C SER A 208 34.51 17.86 -52.97
N LEU A 209 33.86 17.54 -51.85
CA LEU A 209 32.97 18.50 -51.18
C LEU A 209 33.78 19.62 -50.56
N SER A 210 33.22 20.83 -50.52
CA SER A 210 33.73 21.87 -49.63
C SER A 210 33.16 21.66 -48.22
N LEU A 211 34.01 21.85 -47.21
CA LEU A 211 33.64 21.75 -45.79
C LEU A 211 34.00 23.06 -45.10
N GLU A 212 32.99 23.71 -44.53
CA GLU A 212 33.15 24.84 -43.62
C GLU A 212 32.96 24.33 -42.19
N SER A 213 33.83 24.72 -41.26
CA SER A 213 33.76 24.33 -39.84
C SER A 213 33.56 25.55 -38.95
N SER A 214 32.75 25.42 -37.90
CA SER A 214 32.58 26.46 -36.89
C SER A 214 32.42 25.81 -35.50
N PRO A 215 33.23 26.18 -34.50
CA PRO A 215 34.36 27.09 -34.60
C PRO A 215 35.56 26.51 -35.35
N HIS A 216 36.37 27.39 -35.95
CA HIS A 216 37.72 27.04 -36.40
C HIS A 216 38.68 27.01 -35.21
N THR A 217 39.38 25.89 -35.02
CA THR A 217 40.33 25.68 -33.92
C THR A 217 41.41 24.68 -34.32
N SER A 218 42.60 24.77 -33.69
CA SER A 218 43.66 23.78 -33.82
C SER A 218 43.38 22.48 -33.08
N TYR A 219 42.32 22.41 -32.25
CA TYR A 219 41.95 21.19 -31.53
C TYR A 219 41.60 20.04 -32.49
N ILE A 220 40.99 20.35 -33.63
CA ILE A 220 40.53 19.34 -34.60
C ILE A 220 41.08 19.62 -35.99
N ARG A 221 41.39 18.55 -36.72
CA ARG A 221 41.69 18.60 -38.14
C ARG A 221 40.82 17.60 -38.91
N PHE A 222 39.98 18.11 -39.81
CA PHE A 222 39.20 17.27 -40.71
C PHE A 222 40.01 16.86 -41.94
N VAL A 223 40.06 15.56 -42.21
CA VAL A 223 40.62 14.95 -43.42
C VAL A 223 39.45 14.61 -44.34
N ASN A 224 39.26 15.44 -45.36
CA ASN A 224 38.09 15.38 -46.24
C ASN A 224 38.30 14.38 -47.39
N HIS A 225 37.62 13.24 -47.33
CA HIS A 225 37.50 12.27 -48.43
C HIS A 225 36.08 12.18 -48.98
N LEU A 226 35.26 13.21 -48.75
CA LEU A 226 33.89 13.27 -49.26
C LEU A 226 33.88 13.67 -50.74
N THR A 227 33.01 13.05 -51.53
CA THR A 227 32.92 13.27 -52.99
C THR A 227 31.51 13.63 -53.45
N THR A 228 31.42 14.34 -54.57
CA THR A 228 30.14 14.73 -55.17
C THR A 228 29.62 13.59 -56.02
N SER A 229 28.47 13.01 -55.68
CA SER A 229 27.86 11.96 -56.50
C SER A 229 27.01 12.56 -57.64
N PRO A 230 26.60 11.78 -58.65
CA PRO A 230 25.65 12.24 -59.66
C PRO A 230 24.36 12.82 -59.07
N ALA A 231 23.71 13.73 -59.80
CA ALA A 231 22.41 14.27 -59.41
C ALA A 231 21.37 13.14 -59.27
N GLY A 232 20.57 13.19 -58.21
CA GLY A 232 19.56 12.16 -57.91
C GLY A 232 20.07 10.91 -57.18
N SER A 233 21.38 10.80 -56.91
CA SER A 233 21.91 9.79 -55.98
C SER A 233 21.39 9.99 -54.56
N LYS A 234 21.48 8.96 -53.71
CA LYS A 234 21.26 9.12 -52.27
C LYS A 234 22.48 9.78 -51.62
N VAL A 235 22.23 10.49 -50.54
CA VAL A 235 23.29 10.97 -49.65
C VAL A 235 23.91 9.76 -48.94
N GLU A 236 25.24 9.69 -48.89
CA GLU A 236 25.98 8.66 -48.16
C GLU A 236 26.92 9.32 -47.16
N TRP A 237 26.79 9.00 -45.88
CA TRP A 237 27.71 9.44 -44.83
C TRP A 237 28.19 8.22 -44.05
N SER A 238 29.49 8.02 -43.97
CA SER A 238 30.08 7.00 -43.11
C SER A 238 30.39 7.58 -41.73
N SER A 239 30.38 6.73 -40.71
CA SER A 239 30.82 7.14 -39.37
C SER A 239 32.25 7.70 -39.42
N PRO A 240 32.53 8.87 -38.84
CA PRO A 240 33.86 9.45 -38.85
C PRO A 240 34.89 8.58 -38.13
N GLU A 241 36.08 8.43 -38.71
CA GLU A 241 37.23 7.81 -38.03
C GLU A 241 37.99 8.88 -37.25
N VAL A 242 38.15 8.68 -35.93
CA VAL A 242 38.77 9.66 -35.02
C VAL A 242 40.10 9.12 -34.51
N ALA A 243 41.19 9.88 -34.73
CA ALA A 243 42.51 9.60 -34.19
C ALA A 243 42.97 10.73 -33.26
N THR A 244 43.35 10.39 -32.02
CA THR A 244 43.87 11.38 -31.05
C THR A 244 45.40 11.51 -31.20
N ASN A 245 45.88 12.74 -31.38
CA ASN A 245 47.30 13.06 -31.50
C ASN A 245 47.96 13.13 -30.12
N PRO A 246 49.30 13.02 -30.01
CA PRO A 246 50.02 13.08 -28.72
C PRO A 246 49.82 14.37 -27.91
N ASP A 247 49.36 15.45 -28.54
CA ASP A 247 49.05 16.73 -27.87
C ASP A 247 47.59 16.87 -27.44
N GLY A 248 46.79 15.83 -27.63
CA GLY A 248 45.36 15.79 -27.31
C GLY A 248 44.46 16.39 -28.38
N SER A 249 45.01 16.95 -29.47
CA SER A 249 44.21 17.32 -30.65
C SER A 249 43.72 16.07 -31.38
N VAL A 250 42.69 16.20 -32.22
CA VAL A 250 42.08 15.08 -32.94
C VAL A 250 42.13 15.27 -34.46
N SER A 251 42.47 14.20 -35.17
CA SER A 251 42.32 14.12 -36.63
C SER A 251 41.10 13.29 -36.96
N VAL A 252 40.21 13.81 -37.82
CA VAL A 252 38.92 13.18 -38.12
C VAL A 252 38.80 12.96 -39.62
N THR A 253 38.71 11.70 -40.04
CA THR A 253 38.56 11.32 -41.44
C THR A 253 37.08 11.20 -41.79
N LEU A 254 36.64 11.96 -42.80
CA LEU A 254 35.26 11.99 -43.28
C LEU A 254 35.17 11.33 -44.66
N THR A 255 34.29 10.34 -44.80
CA THR A 255 34.05 9.58 -46.05
C THR A 255 32.55 9.49 -46.35
N GLY A 256 32.21 9.47 -47.64
CA GLY A 256 30.82 9.57 -48.10
C GLY A 256 30.66 10.40 -49.37
N SER A 257 29.40 10.68 -49.72
CA SER A 257 29.06 11.50 -50.88
C SER A 257 27.76 12.31 -50.75
N LEU A 258 27.75 13.49 -51.38
CA LEU A 258 26.55 14.32 -51.57
C LEU A 258 26.19 14.46 -53.06
N PRO A 259 24.91 14.37 -53.44
CA PRO A 259 24.49 14.55 -54.83
C PRO A 259 24.78 15.94 -55.38
N LEU A 260 25.16 15.99 -56.66
CA LEU A 260 25.29 17.25 -57.39
C LEU A 260 23.97 18.05 -57.33
N GLY A 261 24.06 19.30 -56.88
CA GLY A 261 22.91 20.20 -56.71
C GLY A 261 22.17 20.04 -55.37
N ALA A 262 22.61 19.16 -54.47
CA ALA A 262 22.08 19.09 -53.11
C ALA A 262 22.32 20.41 -52.36
N PRO A 263 21.39 20.84 -51.49
CA PRO A 263 21.60 22.01 -50.64
C PRO A 263 22.77 21.79 -49.67
N PRO A 264 23.41 22.86 -49.17
CA PRO A 264 24.38 22.76 -48.08
C PRO A 264 23.81 21.92 -46.93
N THR A 265 24.51 20.87 -46.55
CA THR A 265 24.04 19.88 -45.57
C THR A 265 24.83 20.07 -44.27
N PRO A 266 24.16 20.42 -43.15
CA PRO A 266 24.78 20.43 -41.84
C PRO A 266 25.19 19.01 -41.42
N ALA A 267 26.34 18.89 -40.77
CA ALA A 267 26.87 17.63 -40.27
C ALA A 267 27.64 17.88 -38.96
N PRO A 268 26.94 18.14 -37.84
CA PRO A 268 27.59 18.42 -36.56
C PRO A 268 28.52 17.27 -36.16
N PHE A 269 29.69 17.61 -35.64
CA PHE A 269 30.66 16.65 -35.14
C PHE A 269 30.76 16.74 -33.62
N ALA A 270 30.39 15.65 -32.93
CA ALA A 270 30.50 15.54 -31.48
C ALA A 270 31.97 15.57 -31.03
N VAL A 271 32.31 16.53 -30.16
CA VAL A 271 33.67 16.70 -29.62
C VAL A 271 34.05 15.50 -28.73
N PRO A 272 35.15 14.77 -29.02
CA PRO A 272 35.52 13.60 -28.24
C PRO A 272 36.02 13.92 -26.83
N TRP A 273 36.65 15.07 -26.63
CA TRP A 273 37.27 15.48 -25.36
C TRP A 273 36.92 16.93 -25.01
N PRO A 274 35.72 17.22 -24.45
CA PRO A 274 35.26 18.57 -24.15
C PRO A 274 36.23 19.40 -23.32
N THR A 275 36.84 18.82 -22.28
CA THR A 275 37.81 19.53 -21.44
C THR A 275 39.02 20.00 -22.25
N LYS A 276 39.53 19.15 -23.16
CA LYS A 276 40.69 19.49 -24.00
C LYS A 276 40.33 20.49 -25.10
N PHE A 277 39.13 20.38 -25.67
CA PHE A 277 38.59 21.34 -26.61
C PHE A 277 38.53 22.74 -25.98
N ALA A 278 37.90 22.86 -24.81
CA ALA A 278 37.80 24.12 -24.06
C ALA A 278 39.17 24.73 -23.70
N GLU A 279 40.14 23.89 -23.26
CA GLU A 279 41.51 24.33 -22.97
C GLU A 279 42.17 24.94 -24.22
N THR A 280 42.00 24.27 -25.38
CA THR A 280 42.61 24.67 -26.65
C THR A 280 42.03 26.00 -27.14
N VAL A 281 40.70 26.11 -27.19
CA VAL A 281 40.06 27.35 -27.67
C VAL A 281 40.28 28.53 -26.73
N LEU A 282 40.39 28.30 -25.42
CA LEU A 282 40.75 29.37 -24.47
C LEU A 282 42.19 29.85 -24.69
N ARG A 283 43.12 28.94 -24.92
CA ARG A 283 44.52 29.29 -25.23
C ARG A 283 44.61 30.09 -26.53
N GLU A 284 43.91 29.66 -27.58
CA GLU A 284 43.83 30.39 -28.86
C GLU A 284 43.25 31.79 -28.67
N ALA A 285 42.16 31.90 -27.90
CA ALA A 285 41.53 33.17 -27.58
C ALA A 285 42.46 34.11 -26.78
N LEU A 286 43.23 33.59 -25.81
CA LEU A 286 44.22 34.35 -25.05
C LEU A 286 45.32 34.92 -25.95
N VAL A 287 45.85 34.10 -26.87
CA VAL A 287 46.85 34.54 -27.84
C VAL A 287 46.27 35.60 -28.78
N ALA A 288 45.04 35.41 -29.26
CA ALA A 288 44.34 36.39 -30.09
C ALA A 288 44.07 37.72 -29.34
N ALA A 289 43.88 37.68 -28.02
CA ALA A 289 43.77 38.85 -27.15
C ALA A 289 45.12 39.50 -26.79
N GLY A 290 46.23 38.99 -27.32
CA GLY A 290 47.58 39.54 -27.11
C GLY A 290 48.31 39.00 -25.88
N VAL A 291 47.81 37.94 -25.24
CA VAL A 291 48.45 37.30 -24.09
C VAL A 291 49.41 36.20 -24.56
N GLN A 292 50.70 36.32 -24.22
CA GLN A 292 51.68 35.27 -24.54
C GLN A 292 51.54 34.06 -23.60
N VAL A 293 51.36 32.85 -24.14
CA VAL A 293 51.24 31.62 -23.35
C VAL A 293 52.43 30.70 -23.61
N LYS A 294 53.25 30.39 -22.59
CA LYS A 294 54.48 29.58 -22.74
C LYS A 294 54.36 28.12 -22.30
N GLY A 295 53.45 27.77 -21.37
CA GLY A 295 53.34 26.40 -20.84
C GLY A 295 52.92 25.38 -21.90
N ALA A 296 53.59 24.22 -21.93
CA ALA A 296 53.29 23.11 -22.84
C ALA A 296 51.89 22.52 -22.58
N SER A 297 51.21 22.10 -23.65
CA SER A 297 49.88 21.46 -23.65
C SER A 297 49.89 20.02 -23.09
N ASN A 298 51.05 19.35 -23.08
CA ASN A 298 51.16 17.89 -22.93
C ASN A 298 51.65 17.43 -21.53
N ALA A 299 51.40 18.22 -20.48
CA ALA A 299 51.73 17.80 -19.12
C ALA A 299 50.69 16.80 -18.58
N SER A 300 51.07 15.97 -17.61
CA SER A 300 50.13 15.10 -16.89
C SER A 300 48.94 15.89 -16.32
N ALA A 301 47.77 15.25 -16.26
CA ALA A 301 46.55 15.85 -15.72
C ALA A 301 46.82 16.46 -14.33
N PRO A 302 46.43 17.74 -14.09
CA PRO A 302 46.65 18.40 -12.81
C PRO A 302 45.76 17.80 -11.71
N ASP A 303 46.28 17.71 -10.49
CA ASP A 303 45.45 17.48 -9.30
C ASP A 303 44.81 18.80 -8.84
N PHE A 304 43.58 19.05 -9.27
CA PHE A 304 42.83 20.27 -8.96
C PHE A 304 42.53 20.45 -7.46
N SER A 305 42.63 19.42 -6.63
CA SER A 305 42.49 19.58 -5.18
C SER A 305 43.52 20.56 -4.61
N THR A 306 44.73 20.58 -5.18
CA THR A 306 45.81 21.50 -4.81
C THR A 306 45.60 22.94 -5.31
N TYR A 307 44.71 23.12 -6.30
CA TYR A 307 44.40 24.41 -6.91
C TYR A 307 43.29 25.17 -6.18
N LYS A 308 42.41 24.48 -5.45
CA LYS A 308 41.28 25.08 -4.71
C LYS A 308 41.68 26.24 -3.79
N ARG A 309 42.88 26.20 -3.19
CA ARG A 309 43.43 27.30 -2.35
C ARG A 309 43.59 28.63 -3.10
N PHE A 310 43.64 28.60 -4.43
CA PHE A 310 43.76 29.80 -5.26
C PHE A 310 42.39 30.36 -5.69
N TYR A 311 41.28 29.68 -5.42
CA TYR A 311 39.94 30.10 -5.84
C TYR A 311 39.38 31.15 -4.86
N THR A 312 39.99 32.33 -4.88
CA THR A 312 39.67 33.46 -4.00
C THR A 312 39.36 34.71 -4.81
N GLY A 313 38.64 35.68 -4.22
CA GLY A 313 38.32 36.94 -4.89
C GLY A 313 39.56 37.74 -5.33
N GLU A 314 40.69 37.60 -4.63
CA GLU A 314 41.96 38.25 -5.00
C GLU A 314 42.61 37.66 -6.27
N ASN A 315 42.37 36.37 -6.51
CA ASN A 315 42.93 35.64 -7.64
C ASN A 315 41.96 35.53 -8.82
N LEU A 316 40.71 35.95 -8.65
CA LEU A 316 39.71 35.98 -9.72
C LEU A 316 40.10 37.01 -10.78
N VAL A 317 40.27 36.56 -12.02
CA VAL A 317 40.65 37.44 -13.14
C VAL A 317 39.53 37.65 -14.15
N ALA A 318 38.66 36.66 -14.35
CA ALA A 318 37.49 36.79 -15.21
C ALA A 318 36.35 35.91 -14.69
N GLU A 319 35.10 36.31 -14.96
CA GLU A 319 33.89 35.58 -14.58
C GLU A 319 32.84 35.77 -15.67
N HIS A 320 32.21 34.66 -16.05
CA HIS A 320 30.98 34.64 -16.80
C HIS A 320 29.85 34.16 -15.88
N VAL A 321 28.75 34.90 -15.89
CA VAL A 321 27.51 34.53 -15.20
C VAL A 321 26.48 34.22 -16.27
N SER A 322 25.93 33.01 -16.24
CA SER A 322 24.96 32.57 -17.23
C SER A 322 23.65 33.40 -17.15
N PRO A 323 22.83 33.37 -18.21
CA PRO A 323 21.39 33.60 -18.10
C PRO A 323 20.76 32.73 -16.98
N PRO A 324 19.60 33.13 -16.44
CA PRO A 324 18.95 32.37 -15.38
C PRO A 324 18.53 30.98 -15.87
N LEU A 325 18.45 30.00 -14.96
CA LEU A 325 18.05 28.63 -15.27
C LEU A 325 16.69 28.55 -15.99
N SER A 326 15.79 29.52 -15.76
CA SER A 326 14.53 29.64 -16.51
C SER A 326 14.71 29.76 -18.02
N GLU A 327 15.79 30.40 -18.49
CA GLU A 327 16.10 30.51 -19.92
C GLU A 327 16.72 29.22 -20.45
N GLU A 328 17.52 28.55 -19.63
CA GLU A 328 18.16 27.29 -20.00
C GLU A 328 17.16 26.16 -20.18
N ILE A 329 16.27 25.96 -19.20
CA ILE A 329 15.20 24.95 -19.29
C ILE A 329 14.34 25.17 -20.55
N LYS A 330 14.15 26.43 -20.95
CA LYS A 330 13.45 26.77 -22.20
C LYS A 330 14.19 26.23 -23.41
N VAL A 331 15.51 26.41 -23.53
CA VAL A 331 16.28 25.81 -24.64
C VAL A 331 16.11 24.28 -24.61
N THR A 332 16.39 23.65 -23.46
CA THR A 332 16.31 22.20 -23.29
C THR A 332 14.96 21.63 -23.69
N LEU A 333 13.86 22.22 -23.24
CA LEU A 333 12.51 21.72 -23.53
C LEU A 333 12.03 22.09 -24.94
N LYS A 334 12.33 23.29 -25.45
CA LYS A 334 11.91 23.75 -26.79
C LYS A 334 12.54 22.92 -27.90
N VAL A 335 13.86 22.76 -27.86
CA VAL A 335 14.60 22.04 -28.92
C VAL A 335 14.89 20.59 -28.57
N SER A 336 14.53 20.16 -27.37
CA SER A 336 14.78 18.81 -26.87
C SER A 336 16.26 18.47 -26.69
N GLN A 337 17.09 19.44 -26.26
CA GLN A 337 18.53 19.27 -26.13
C GLN A 337 18.89 18.13 -25.14
N ASN A 338 19.48 17.05 -25.63
CA ASN A 338 19.80 15.87 -24.82
C ASN A 338 21.00 16.03 -23.90
N LEU A 339 22.08 16.67 -24.34
CA LEU A 339 23.27 16.92 -23.54
C LEU A 339 22.92 17.76 -22.30
N HIS A 340 22.11 18.80 -22.49
CA HIS A 340 21.65 19.67 -21.40
C HIS A 340 20.87 18.86 -20.36
N ALA A 341 19.86 18.10 -20.80
CA ALA A 341 19.05 17.27 -19.91
C ALA A 341 19.81 16.09 -19.29
N GLY A 342 20.67 15.42 -20.07
CA GLY A 342 21.47 14.28 -19.61
C GLY A 342 22.43 14.65 -18.48
N MET A 343 22.88 15.91 -18.46
CA MET A 343 23.66 16.46 -17.36
C MET A 343 22.84 16.80 -16.11
N GLY A 344 21.51 16.85 -16.21
CA GLY A 344 20.62 17.21 -15.10
C GLY A 344 20.86 16.40 -13.82
N PRO A 345 20.89 15.05 -13.86
CA PRO A 345 21.23 14.25 -12.68
C PRO A 345 22.61 14.59 -12.10
N TYR A 346 23.62 14.82 -12.93
CA TYR A 346 24.96 15.21 -12.47
C TYR A 346 24.96 16.59 -11.81
N LEU A 347 24.24 17.56 -12.38
CA LEU A 347 24.08 18.91 -11.85
C LEU A 347 23.32 18.89 -10.52
N LEU A 348 22.23 18.11 -10.40
CA LEU A 348 21.52 17.91 -9.13
C LEU A 348 22.45 17.28 -8.08
N GLY A 349 23.19 16.23 -8.43
CA GLY A 349 24.14 15.58 -7.53
C GLY A 349 25.25 16.53 -7.04
N ALA A 350 25.82 17.32 -7.95
CA ALA A 350 26.94 18.20 -7.65
C ALA A 350 26.52 19.51 -6.96
N LEU A 351 25.40 20.12 -7.37
CA LEU A 351 25.01 21.47 -6.94
C LEU A 351 23.95 21.43 -5.81
N ALA A 352 22.95 20.56 -5.92
CA ALA A 352 21.89 20.44 -4.91
C ALA A 352 22.30 19.49 -3.78
N ALA A 353 22.74 18.27 -4.11
CA ALA A 353 23.18 17.28 -3.13
C ALA A 353 24.63 17.50 -2.63
N LYS A 354 25.41 18.36 -3.32
CA LYS A 354 26.80 18.72 -2.97
C LYS A 354 27.73 17.52 -2.84
N LYS A 355 27.52 16.49 -3.67
CA LYS A 355 28.38 15.31 -3.78
C LYS A 355 29.53 15.55 -4.75
N THR A 356 30.53 14.67 -4.71
CA THR A 356 31.72 14.73 -5.59
C THR A 356 32.04 13.38 -6.26
N ILE A 357 31.26 12.34 -5.96
CA ILE A 357 31.30 10.98 -6.53
C ILE A 357 29.85 10.49 -6.62
N ASP A 358 29.58 9.51 -7.48
CA ASP A 358 28.25 8.92 -7.70
C ASP A 358 27.15 9.97 -7.92
N LEU A 359 27.47 10.96 -8.76
CA LEU A 359 26.69 12.19 -8.91
C LEU A 359 25.33 11.95 -9.54
N ASP A 360 25.25 11.07 -10.54
CA ASP A 360 24.01 10.65 -11.18
C ASP A 360 23.03 10.03 -10.18
N HIS A 361 23.51 9.08 -9.36
CA HIS A 361 22.72 8.45 -8.30
C HIS A 361 22.26 9.46 -7.25
N ALA A 362 23.15 10.38 -6.87
CA ALA A 362 22.80 11.47 -5.96
C ALA A 362 21.76 12.42 -6.57
N GLY A 363 21.84 12.68 -7.87
CA GLY A 363 20.87 13.47 -8.63
C GLY A 363 19.50 12.82 -8.66
N PHE A 364 19.43 11.55 -9.05
CA PHE A 364 18.19 10.77 -9.04
C PHE A 364 17.58 10.65 -7.64
N ALA A 365 18.40 10.64 -6.58
CA ALA A 365 17.89 10.70 -5.21
C ALA A 365 17.19 12.04 -4.90
N ILE A 366 17.69 13.16 -5.42
CA ILE A 366 17.04 14.48 -5.29
C ILE A 366 15.73 14.51 -6.10
N GLU A 367 15.77 14.03 -7.34
CA GLU A 367 14.59 13.96 -8.20
C GLU A 367 13.50 13.06 -7.59
N ARG A 368 13.87 11.86 -7.11
CA ARG A 368 12.97 10.97 -6.36
C ARG A 368 12.36 11.67 -5.16
N ALA A 369 13.18 12.33 -4.33
CA ALA A 369 12.67 13.03 -3.14
C ALA A 369 11.67 14.14 -3.51
N PHE A 370 11.92 14.86 -4.61
CA PHE A 370 10.98 15.85 -5.15
C PHE A 370 9.64 15.22 -5.56
N LEU A 371 9.66 14.07 -6.24
CA LEU A 371 8.45 13.36 -6.65
C LEU A 371 7.69 12.73 -5.45
N GLU A 372 8.41 12.20 -4.45
CA GLU A 372 7.83 11.70 -3.20
C GLU A 372 7.16 12.84 -2.40
N GLN A 373 7.79 14.03 -2.36
CA GLN A 373 7.22 15.22 -1.72
C GLN A 373 5.94 15.69 -2.42
N ALA A 374 5.87 15.52 -3.74
CA ALA A 374 4.68 15.78 -4.55
C ALA A 374 3.57 14.73 -4.33
N LYS A 375 3.83 13.66 -3.56
CA LYS A 375 2.93 12.53 -3.30
C LYS A 375 2.48 11.81 -4.59
N LEU A 376 3.36 11.75 -5.58
CA LEU A 376 3.11 11.02 -6.82
C LEU A 376 3.36 9.52 -6.62
N ASP A 377 2.58 8.68 -7.30
CA ASP A 377 2.79 7.23 -7.28
C ASP A 377 4.00 6.85 -8.14
N LEU A 378 5.13 6.60 -7.48
CA LEU A 378 6.38 6.27 -8.16
C LEU A 378 6.38 4.90 -8.84
N SER A 379 5.33 4.08 -8.68
CA SER A 379 5.22 2.82 -9.42
C SER A 379 4.93 3.02 -10.92
N GLY A 380 4.39 4.19 -11.30
CA GLY A 380 4.13 4.60 -12.69
C GLY A 380 5.34 5.18 -13.43
N ILE A 381 6.53 5.13 -12.84
CA ILE A 381 7.76 5.67 -13.42
C ILE A 381 8.98 4.77 -13.17
N SER A 382 9.81 4.64 -14.20
CA SER A 382 11.19 4.19 -14.14
C SER A 382 12.03 5.12 -15.03
N GLN A 383 13.19 5.54 -14.56
CA GLN A 383 14.05 6.50 -15.27
C GLN A 383 15.51 6.08 -15.09
N GLY A 384 16.22 5.90 -16.20
CA GLY A 384 17.63 5.50 -16.27
C GLY A 384 18.58 6.64 -16.63
N ASP A 385 18.10 7.67 -17.35
CA ASP A 385 18.88 8.86 -17.67
C ASP A 385 18.08 10.17 -17.52
N GLY A 386 18.73 11.31 -17.79
CA GLY A 386 18.06 12.63 -17.76
C GLY A 386 17.36 13.03 -19.07
N ALA A 387 17.65 12.36 -20.19
CA ALA A 387 17.30 12.80 -21.54
C ALA A 387 16.15 11.98 -22.18
N GLY A 388 15.84 10.79 -21.68
CA GLY A 388 14.91 9.82 -22.23
C GLY A 388 15.53 8.89 -23.28
N GLY A 389 16.82 8.57 -23.15
CA GLY A 389 17.58 7.72 -24.08
C GLY A 389 17.89 6.32 -23.55
N ASP A 390 17.50 5.99 -22.32
CA ASP A 390 17.78 4.71 -21.68
C ASP A 390 16.58 3.75 -21.83
N TRP A 391 16.86 2.46 -22.00
CA TRP A 391 15.80 1.44 -22.08
C TRP A 391 15.06 1.22 -20.76
N ALA A 392 15.63 1.65 -19.63
CA ALA A 392 14.98 1.69 -18.33
C ALA A 392 13.95 2.83 -18.22
N ASP A 393 13.96 3.81 -19.13
CA ASP A 393 12.98 4.90 -19.14
C ASP A 393 11.61 4.36 -19.54
N LEU A 394 10.68 4.34 -18.58
CA LEU A 394 9.33 3.84 -18.74
C LEU A 394 8.36 4.65 -17.88
N PHE A 395 7.42 5.38 -18.48
CA PHE A 395 6.42 6.17 -17.76
C PHE A 395 4.99 5.74 -18.13
N SER A 396 4.08 5.82 -17.17
CA SER A 396 2.66 5.71 -17.42
C SER A 396 2.04 7.09 -17.74
N PRO A 397 1.04 7.18 -18.64
CA PRO A 397 0.27 8.39 -18.85
C PRO A 397 -0.30 9.01 -17.57
N ASP A 398 -0.75 8.16 -16.63
CA ASP A 398 -1.37 8.61 -15.38
C ASP A 398 -0.36 9.31 -14.47
N PHE A 399 0.85 8.77 -14.32
CA PHE A 399 1.90 9.39 -13.53
C PHE A 399 2.22 10.79 -14.05
N ILE A 400 2.35 10.92 -15.38
CA ILE A 400 2.66 12.20 -16.01
C ILE A 400 1.49 13.18 -15.90
N CYS A 401 0.24 12.72 -16.01
CA CYS A 401 -0.93 13.56 -15.79
C CYS A 401 -0.96 14.14 -14.36
N HIS A 402 -0.73 13.31 -13.35
CA HIS A 402 -0.65 13.76 -11.96
C HIS A 402 0.56 14.66 -11.71
N TYR A 403 1.70 14.39 -12.34
CA TYR A 403 2.87 15.26 -12.31
C TYR A 403 2.56 16.66 -12.87
N MET A 404 1.85 16.73 -14.01
CA MET A 404 1.42 18.01 -14.60
C MET A 404 0.39 18.73 -13.72
N ALA A 405 -0.56 18.00 -13.12
CA ALA A 405 -1.50 18.56 -12.16
C ALA A 405 -0.77 19.14 -10.94
N TYR A 406 0.19 18.42 -10.37
CA TYR A 406 1.04 18.93 -9.29
C TYR A 406 1.83 20.18 -9.71
N TRP A 407 2.46 20.17 -10.89
CA TRP A 407 3.21 21.34 -11.38
C TRP A 407 2.36 22.59 -11.51
N SER A 408 1.09 22.44 -11.90
CA SER A 408 0.16 23.57 -12.00
C SER A 408 -0.09 24.29 -10.68
N THR A 409 0.20 23.65 -9.55
CA THR A 409 0.04 24.23 -8.20
C THR A 409 1.27 24.99 -7.70
N ARG A 410 2.42 24.86 -8.38
CA ARG A 410 3.68 25.44 -7.92
C ARG A 410 3.81 26.92 -8.28
N PRO A 411 4.52 27.73 -7.47
CA PRO A 411 4.71 29.16 -7.75
C PRO A 411 5.53 29.43 -9.04
N ASP A 412 6.36 28.48 -9.46
CA ASP A 412 7.20 28.54 -10.65
C ASP A 412 6.55 27.86 -11.89
N PHE A 413 5.27 27.48 -11.80
CA PHE A 413 4.54 26.83 -12.89
C PHE A 413 4.65 27.55 -14.24
N GLN A 414 4.47 28.88 -14.24
CA GLN A 414 4.45 29.64 -15.50
C GLN A 414 5.80 29.59 -16.24
N ILE A 415 6.91 29.43 -15.50
CA ILE A 415 8.26 29.29 -16.08
C ILE A 415 8.37 27.94 -16.78
N PHE A 416 8.00 26.86 -16.08
CA PHE A 416 7.97 25.52 -16.65
C PHE A 416 7.03 25.43 -17.87
N PHE A 417 5.83 26.00 -17.77
CA PHE A 417 4.84 26.04 -18.84
C PHE A 417 5.34 26.78 -20.09
N ASN A 418 6.02 27.92 -19.92
CA ASN A 418 6.56 28.71 -21.03
C ASN A 418 7.75 28.04 -21.74
N ALA A 419 8.45 27.14 -21.04
CA ALA A 419 9.54 26.38 -21.61
C ALA A 419 9.08 25.26 -22.57
N LEU A 420 7.83 24.79 -22.45
CA LEU A 420 7.31 23.73 -23.31
C LEU A 420 7.11 24.20 -24.76
N PRO A 421 7.43 23.37 -25.78
CA PRO A 421 7.09 23.63 -27.18
C PRO A 421 5.60 23.90 -27.39
N ILE A 422 5.29 24.78 -28.33
CA ILE A 422 3.91 25.18 -28.66
C ILE A 422 3.51 24.57 -30.00
N LEU A 423 2.39 23.84 -30.01
CA LEU A 423 1.85 23.16 -31.18
C LEU A 423 1.69 24.11 -32.37
N GLY A 424 2.36 23.78 -33.47
CA GLY A 424 2.33 24.54 -34.73
C GLY A 424 2.98 25.92 -34.66
N LYS A 425 3.79 26.22 -33.64
CA LYS A 425 4.41 27.55 -33.43
C LYS A 425 5.92 27.50 -33.28
N ASP A 426 6.44 26.67 -32.40
CA ASP A 426 7.88 26.66 -32.09
C ASP A 426 8.40 25.30 -31.62
N GLY A 427 9.73 25.20 -31.57
CA GLY A 427 10.45 24.04 -31.09
C GLY A 427 10.12 22.79 -31.89
N THR A 428 10.19 21.65 -31.20
CA THR A 428 9.89 20.34 -31.80
C THR A 428 8.43 20.16 -32.24
N LEU A 429 7.54 21.13 -31.97
CA LEU A 429 6.16 21.13 -32.41
C LEU A 429 5.85 22.14 -33.53
N ALA A 430 6.82 22.93 -33.99
CA ALA A 430 6.62 23.98 -35.00
C ALA A 430 5.95 23.50 -36.29
N LYS A 431 6.26 22.26 -36.72
CA LYS A 431 5.73 21.63 -37.93
C LYS A 431 4.53 20.68 -37.68
N ILE A 432 4.05 20.55 -36.44
CA ILE A 432 2.99 19.59 -36.08
C ILE A 432 1.63 20.28 -36.01
N GLN A 433 0.63 19.72 -36.70
CA GLN A 433 -0.75 20.20 -36.70
C GLN A 433 -0.90 21.71 -36.94
N THR A 434 -0.08 22.29 -37.84
CA THR A 434 0.00 23.75 -38.07
C THR A 434 -1.30 24.39 -38.53
N ALA A 435 -2.16 23.63 -39.21
CA ALA A 435 -3.48 24.07 -39.67
C ALA A 435 -4.60 23.81 -38.65
N SER A 436 -4.30 23.19 -37.51
CA SER A 436 -5.29 22.88 -36.48
C SER A 436 -5.74 24.14 -35.74
N PRO A 437 -7.03 24.26 -35.37
CA PRO A 437 -7.49 25.35 -34.50
C PRO A 437 -6.84 25.30 -33.09
N ALA A 438 -6.24 24.17 -32.71
CA ALA A 438 -5.48 24.02 -31.47
C ALA A 438 -4.03 24.54 -31.57
N ALA A 439 -3.56 24.94 -32.77
CA ALA A 439 -2.21 25.48 -32.93
C ALA A 439 -2.06 26.78 -32.13
N GLY A 440 -1.03 26.86 -31.28
CA GLY A 440 -0.88 27.94 -30.31
C GLY A 440 -1.56 27.69 -28.95
N HIS A 441 -2.29 26.59 -28.77
CA HIS A 441 -3.05 26.27 -27.56
C HIS A 441 -2.62 24.98 -26.85
N VAL A 442 -1.66 24.24 -27.41
CA VAL A 442 -1.09 23.04 -26.79
C VAL A 442 0.38 23.30 -26.49
N HIS A 443 0.75 23.21 -25.22
CA HIS A 443 2.10 23.39 -24.70
C HIS A 443 2.60 22.05 -24.19
N ALA A 444 3.45 21.36 -24.95
CA ALA A 444 3.81 19.99 -24.64
C ALA A 444 5.20 19.60 -25.12
N LYS A 445 5.86 18.76 -24.33
CA LYS A 445 7.15 18.18 -24.67
C LYS A 445 6.96 16.95 -25.56
N THR A 446 7.72 16.88 -26.64
CA THR A 446 7.81 15.68 -27.50
C THR A 446 8.84 14.68 -26.99
N GLY A 447 8.64 13.40 -27.29
CA GLY A 447 9.65 12.35 -27.17
C GLY A 447 9.71 11.49 -28.45
N THR A 448 10.90 11.04 -28.83
CA THR A 448 11.14 10.09 -29.93
C THR A 448 12.27 9.15 -29.54
N PHE A 449 12.04 7.84 -29.60
CA PHE A 449 13.04 6.81 -29.39
C PHE A 449 12.80 5.66 -30.38
N GLY A 450 13.82 5.31 -31.16
CA GLY A 450 13.69 4.36 -32.25
C GLY A 450 14.93 3.52 -32.45
N SER A 451 14.75 2.38 -33.11
CA SER A 451 15.77 1.40 -33.42
C SER A 451 15.67 0.94 -34.86
N GLU A 452 16.77 0.44 -35.40
CA GLU A 452 16.82 -0.12 -36.74
C GLU A 452 16.20 -1.53 -36.75
N ASP A 453 15.16 -1.73 -37.58
CA ASP A 453 14.61 -3.05 -37.89
C ASP A 453 15.31 -3.62 -39.13
N LYS A 454 16.48 -4.24 -38.88
CA LYS A 454 17.32 -4.85 -39.93
C LYS A 454 16.61 -5.96 -40.71
N LEU A 455 15.63 -6.63 -40.11
CA LEU A 455 14.90 -7.73 -40.77
C LEU A 455 13.99 -7.19 -41.88
N ASN A 456 13.28 -6.10 -41.59
CA ASN A 456 12.30 -5.52 -42.52
C ASN A 456 12.82 -4.28 -43.27
N ALA A 457 14.09 -3.90 -43.04
CA ALA A 457 14.72 -2.68 -43.58
C ALA A 457 13.89 -1.41 -43.29
N ASN A 458 13.31 -1.35 -42.09
CA ASN A 458 12.44 -0.28 -41.60
C ASN A 458 13.02 0.33 -40.31
N MET A 459 12.42 1.43 -39.86
CA MET A 459 12.63 1.95 -38.52
C MET A 459 11.54 1.38 -37.59
N MET A 460 11.95 0.83 -36.45
CA MET A 460 11.04 0.51 -35.35
C MET A 460 11.01 1.71 -34.40
N LEU A 461 9.89 2.42 -34.35
CA LEU A 461 9.68 3.45 -33.35
C LEU A 461 9.29 2.78 -32.03
N ASN A 462 10.27 2.63 -31.13
CA ASN A 462 10.08 1.98 -29.85
C ASN A 462 9.23 2.82 -28.90
N GLY A 463 9.35 4.15 -28.97
CA GLY A 463 8.49 5.07 -28.24
C GLY A 463 8.39 6.45 -28.89
N LYS A 464 7.18 7.01 -28.91
CA LYS A 464 6.92 8.42 -29.20
C LYS A 464 5.99 8.96 -28.13
N GLY A 465 6.33 10.12 -27.58
CA GLY A 465 5.55 10.77 -26.54
C GLY A 465 5.18 12.20 -26.88
N LEU A 466 4.07 12.65 -26.29
CA LEU A 466 3.66 14.05 -26.21
C LEU A 466 2.96 14.27 -24.86
N ALA A 467 3.55 15.09 -24.00
CA ALA A 467 3.00 15.34 -22.66
C ALA A 467 3.08 16.83 -22.28
N GLY A 468 2.03 17.35 -21.66
CA GLY A 468 1.95 18.75 -21.26
C GLY A 468 0.52 19.20 -21.03
N TYR A 469 0.16 20.37 -21.58
CA TYR A 469 -1.09 21.06 -21.29
C TYR A 469 -1.84 21.47 -22.57
N VAL A 470 -3.17 21.50 -22.47
CA VAL A 470 -4.06 22.03 -23.51
C VAL A 470 -4.90 23.16 -22.92
N ASP A 471 -4.79 24.35 -23.50
CA ASP A 471 -5.71 25.47 -23.27
C ASP A 471 -6.96 25.25 -24.11
N THR A 472 -8.06 24.83 -23.48
CA THR A 472 -9.27 24.44 -24.21
C THR A 472 -10.06 25.66 -24.65
N LYS A 473 -10.79 25.52 -25.76
CA LYS A 473 -11.65 26.57 -26.32
C LYS A 473 -12.74 27.02 -25.35
N SER A 474 -13.19 26.14 -24.45
CA SER A 474 -14.21 26.42 -23.44
C SER A 474 -13.68 27.09 -22.16
N GLY A 475 -12.36 27.25 -22.03
CA GLY A 475 -11.73 27.99 -20.93
C GLY A 475 -10.77 27.22 -20.02
N PRO A 476 -11.06 25.98 -19.55
CA PRO A 476 -10.15 25.31 -18.63
C PRO A 476 -8.87 24.84 -19.31
N ARG A 477 -7.74 24.96 -18.62
CA ARG A 477 -6.50 24.26 -18.97
C ARG A 477 -6.54 22.85 -18.41
N ILE A 478 -6.15 21.87 -19.21
CA ILE A 478 -6.10 20.46 -18.82
C ILE A 478 -4.69 19.91 -19.01
N GLY A 479 -4.30 18.91 -18.21
CA GLY A 479 -3.06 18.16 -18.38
C GLY A 479 -3.28 16.97 -19.31
N PHE A 480 -2.23 16.52 -20.00
CA PHE A 480 -2.30 15.28 -20.77
C PHE A 480 -0.93 14.62 -20.95
N ALA A 481 -0.96 13.31 -21.21
CA ALA A 481 0.16 12.51 -21.65
C ALA A 481 -0.33 11.52 -22.72
N ALA A 482 0.33 11.48 -23.87
CA ALA A 482 0.00 10.57 -24.96
C ALA A 482 1.28 9.92 -25.48
N TYR A 483 1.29 8.59 -25.48
CA TYR A 483 2.39 7.73 -25.89
C TYR A 483 1.93 6.76 -26.97
N VAL A 484 2.80 6.49 -27.93
CA VAL A 484 2.65 5.39 -28.89
C VAL A 484 3.97 4.64 -29.04
N ASN A 485 3.94 3.35 -28.77
CA ASN A 485 5.08 2.44 -28.88
C ASN A 485 4.88 1.45 -30.03
N HIS A 486 5.99 0.94 -30.55
CA HIS A 486 6.05 -0.13 -31.55
C HIS A 486 5.37 0.20 -32.89
N VAL A 487 5.74 1.33 -33.49
CA VAL A 487 5.27 1.73 -34.84
C VAL A 487 6.33 1.36 -35.87
N HIS A 488 5.95 0.58 -36.88
CA HIS A 488 6.81 0.33 -38.03
C HIS A 488 6.75 1.51 -38.99
N LEU A 489 7.89 2.12 -39.26
CA LEU A 489 8.01 3.29 -40.12
C LEU A 489 9.01 3.04 -41.27
N PRO A 490 8.82 3.70 -42.42
CA PRO A 490 9.85 3.74 -43.45
C PRO A 490 11.20 4.22 -42.88
N PRO A 491 12.34 3.80 -43.46
CA PRO A 491 13.67 4.26 -43.08
C PRO A 491 13.93 5.70 -43.57
N ASP A 492 13.07 6.62 -43.16
CA ASP A 492 13.11 8.05 -43.45
C ASP A 492 13.26 8.81 -42.11
N PRO A 493 14.30 9.66 -41.94
CA PRO A 493 14.52 10.43 -40.72
C PRO A 493 13.32 11.25 -40.27
N GLU A 494 12.47 11.71 -41.19
CA GLU A 494 11.29 12.51 -40.85
C GLU A 494 10.05 11.65 -40.50
N ALA A 495 10.07 10.34 -40.77
CA ALA A 495 8.88 9.49 -40.66
C ALA A 495 8.28 9.46 -39.25
N ALA A 496 9.13 9.46 -38.21
CA ALA A 496 8.66 9.49 -36.82
C ALA A 496 7.80 10.73 -36.54
N GLN A 497 8.18 11.87 -37.09
CA GLN A 497 7.48 13.13 -36.89
C GLN A 497 6.26 13.24 -37.82
N ALA A 498 6.40 12.86 -39.10
CA ALA A 498 5.34 12.93 -40.11
C ALA A 498 4.17 11.97 -39.81
N VAL A 499 4.43 10.83 -39.16
CA VAL A 499 3.41 9.82 -38.86
C VAL A 499 2.97 9.89 -37.40
N ALA A 500 3.84 9.51 -36.46
CA ALA A 500 3.50 9.43 -35.04
C ALA A 500 3.46 10.81 -34.37
N GLY A 501 4.35 11.75 -34.74
CA GLY A 501 4.31 13.13 -34.27
C GLY A 501 3.00 13.85 -34.63
N GLN A 502 2.59 13.76 -35.91
CA GLN A 502 1.28 14.28 -36.34
C GLN A 502 0.12 13.57 -35.64
N ALA A 503 0.22 12.27 -35.35
CA ALA A 503 -0.80 11.52 -34.62
C ALA A 503 -1.01 12.03 -33.19
N LEU A 504 0.06 12.11 -32.41
CA LEU A 504 0.00 12.58 -31.02
C LEU A 504 -0.41 14.05 -30.96
N GLY A 505 0.07 14.87 -31.92
CA GLY A 505 -0.39 16.25 -32.07
C GLY A 505 -1.89 16.33 -32.36
N ALA A 506 -2.42 15.46 -33.22
CA ALA A 506 -3.86 15.38 -33.50
C ALA A 506 -4.67 14.91 -32.29
N ILE A 507 -4.13 13.99 -31.49
CA ILE A 507 -4.73 13.55 -30.21
C ILE A 507 -4.81 14.72 -29.23
N ALA A 508 -3.72 15.47 -29.04
CA ALA A 508 -3.73 16.66 -28.19
C ALA A 508 -4.70 17.73 -28.71
N ALA A 509 -4.70 17.98 -30.02
CA ALA A 509 -5.62 18.92 -30.67
C ALA A 509 -7.08 18.49 -30.56
N ALA A 510 -7.37 17.19 -30.48
CA ALA A 510 -8.74 16.68 -30.37
C ALA A 510 -9.46 17.19 -29.11
N ALA A 511 -8.71 17.43 -28.03
CA ALA A 511 -9.23 17.95 -26.76
C ALA A 511 -9.48 19.46 -26.75
N TYR A 512 -8.97 20.21 -27.73
CA TYR A 512 -9.07 21.68 -27.76
C TYR A 512 -10.52 22.16 -27.77
N ASP A 513 -11.36 21.62 -28.65
CA ASP A 513 -12.76 22.03 -28.80
C ASP A 513 -13.76 20.87 -28.71
N ALA A 514 -13.30 19.70 -28.23
CA ALA A 514 -14.23 18.64 -27.86
C ALA A 514 -15.12 19.13 -26.72
N PRO A 515 -16.39 18.70 -26.67
CA PRO A 515 -17.19 18.84 -25.46
C PRO A 515 -16.51 18.01 -24.36
N LEU A 516 -15.72 18.70 -23.52
CA LEU A 516 -15.11 18.15 -22.32
C LEU A 516 -16.19 18.08 -21.24
N GLU A 517 -17.24 17.33 -21.51
CA GLU A 517 -18.06 16.83 -20.42
C GLU A 517 -17.12 15.97 -19.59
N THR A 518 -16.86 16.35 -18.33
CA THR A 518 -16.54 15.33 -17.33
C THR A 518 -17.66 14.33 -17.50
N PRO A 519 -17.39 13.08 -17.90
CA PRO A 519 -18.48 12.15 -18.13
C PRO A 519 -19.35 12.21 -16.88
N PRO A 520 -20.65 12.55 -16.94
CA PRO A 520 -21.52 12.26 -15.83
C PRO A 520 -21.38 10.76 -15.72
N ALA A 521 -20.64 10.29 -14.70
CA ALA A 521 -20.11 8.94 -14.62
C ALA A 521 -21.12 8.02 -15.29
N GLN A 522 -20.84 7.62 -16.54
CA GLN A 522 -21.58 6.51 -17.10
C GLN A 522 -21.04 5.42 -16.22
N LYS A 523 -21.81 5.13 -15.16
CA LYS A 523 -21.78 3.87 -14.50
C LYS A 523 -22.04 2.89 -15.64
N THR A 524 -20.98 2.46 -16.32
CA THR A 524 -20.75 1.04 -16.45
C THR A 524 -21.13 0.53 -15.07
N PRO A 525 -22.30 -0.14 -14.92
CA PRO A 525 -22.72 -0.59 -13.61
C PRO A 525 -21.50 -1.23 -13.00
N ALA A 526 -21.06 -0.72 -11.85
CA ALA A 526 -19.80 -1.13 -11.28
C ALA A 526 -19.78 -2.66 -11.34
N ALA A 527 -18.73 -3.21 -11.93
CA ALA A 527 -18.66 -4.66 -12.12
C ALA A 527 -18.82 -5.39 -10.78
N TYR A 528 -18.46 -4.69 -9.70
CA TYR A 528 -18.54 -5.12 -8.32
C TYR A 528 -19.06 -3.99 -7.40
N ASP A 529 -19.64 -4.35 -6.26
CA ASP A 529 -20.10 -3.37 -5.26
C ASP A 529 -18.92 -2.72 -4.53
N VAL A 530 -17.87 -3.51 -4.24
CA VAL A 530 -16.63 -3.03 -3.64
C VAL A 530 -15.44 -3.67 -4.35
N ILE A 531 -14.38 -2.91 -4.58
CA ILE A 531 -13.05 -3.48 -4.86
C ILE A 531 -12.07 -3.00 -3.79
N ILE A 532 -11.37 -3.94 -3.17
CA ILE A 532 -10.25 -3.68 -2.28
C ILE A 532 -8.97 -3.85 -3.11
N ARG A 533 -8.22 -2.77 -3.27
CA ARG A 533 -7.04 -2.64 -4.14
C ARG A 533 -5.75 -2.91 -3.39
N ASN A 534 -4.72 -3.37 -4.10
CA ASN A 534 -3.34 -3.43 -3.62
C ASN A 534 -3.17 -4.21 -2.30
N ALA A 535 -3.99 -5.24 -2.09
CA ALA A 535 -4.04 -5.95 -0.83
C ALA A 535 -2.90 -6.96 -0.68
N ARG A 536 -2.32 -7.02 0.51
CA ARG A 536 -1.62 -8.22 0.98
C ARG A 536 -2.69 -9.23 1.44
N ILE A 537 -3.08 -10.14 0.55
CA ILE A 537 -4.10 -11.15 0.82
C ILE A 537 -3.50 -12.25 1.69
N ILE A 538 -4.11 -12.47 2.87
CA ILE A 538 -3.94 -13.69 3.67
C ILE A 538 -5.30 -14.38 3.67
N ASP A 539 -5.47 -15.36 2.78
CA ASP A 539 -6.77 -15.93 2.43
C ASP A 539 -7.43 -16.82 3.50
N GLY A 540 -6.77 -17.02 4.65
CA GLY A 540 -7.24 -17.86 5.74
C GLY A 540 -6.87 -19.34 5.60
N THR A 541 -6.24 -19.78 4.50
CA THR A 541 -5.85 -21.20 4.32
C THR A 541 -4.63 -21.60 5.16
N GLY A 542 -3.81 -20.63 5.56
CA GLY A 542 -2.51 -20.84 6.19
C GLY A 542 -1.33 -20.84 5.20
N ASN A 543 -1.59 -20.66 3.90
CA ASN A 543 -0.55 -20.46 2.88
C ASN A 543 0.12 -19.09 3.02
N PRO A 544 1.34 -18.90 2.46
CA PRO A 544 1.97 -17.58 2.35
C PRO A 544 1.05 -16.55 1.68
N TRP A 545 1.16 -15.30 2.12
CA TRP A 545 0.41 -14.19 1.53
C TRP A 545 0.77 -13.94 0.06
N PHE A 546 -0.14 -13.30 -0.68
CA PHE A 546 0.12 -12.83 -2.04
C PHE A 546 -0.52 -11.45 -2.30
N SER A 547 -0.01 -10.72 -3.29
CA SER A 547 -0.55 -9.42 -3.69
C SER A 547 -1.68 -9.62 -4.69
N ALA A 548 -2.85 -9.04 -4.41
CA ALA A 548 -3.99 -9.05 -5.34
C ALA A 548 -5.03 -7.98 -4.96
N ASP A 549 -5.94 -7.71 -5.88
CA ASP A 549 -7.20 -7.01 -5.59
C ASP A 549 -8.28 -8.05 -5.19
N LEU A 550 -9.27 -7.62 -4.41
CA LEU A 550 -10.46 -8.41 -4.06
C LEU A 550 -11.73 -7.65 -4.39
N ALA A 551 -12.63 -8.28 -5.15
CA ALA A 551 -13.94 -7.74 -5.47
C ALA A 551 -15.05 -8.38 -4.64
N ILE A 552 -16.01 -7.57 -4.21
CA ILE A 552 -17.24 -7.96 -3.51
C ILE A 552 -18.44 -7.65 -4.42
N GLN A 553 -19.35 -8.61 -4.58
CA GLN A 553 -20.65 -8.40 -5.21
C GLN A 553 -21.74 -9.01 -4.32
N GLY A 554 -22.72 -8.20 -3.96
CA GLY A 554 -23.76 -8.53 -3.00
C GLY A 554 -23.14 -8.92 -1.67
N ASP A 555 -23.45 -10.15 -1.23
CA ASP A 555 -22.95 -10.72 0.01
C ASP A 555 -21.77 -11.68 -0.20
N ARG A 556 -21.12 -11.65 -1.38
CA ARG A 556 -20.09 -12.60 -1.77
C ARG A 556 -18.81 -11.95 -2.26
N ILE A 557 -17.72 -12.66 -2.07
CA ILE A 557 -16.46 -12.40 -2.76
C ILE A 557 -16.65 -12.85 -4.21
N ALA A 558 -16.51 -11.91 -5.14
CA ALA A 558 -16.77 -12.16 -6.55
C ALA A 558 -15.50 -12.58 -7.30
N ALA A 559 -14.37 -11.94 -7.01
CA ALA A 559 -13.09 -12.24 -7.63
C ALA A 559 -11.91 -11.86 -6.71
N ILE A 560 -10.78 -12.55 -6.88
CA ILE A 560 -9.50 -12.21 -6.26
C ILE A 560 -8.43 -12.36 -7.35
N GLY A 561 -7.60 -11.34 -7.54
CA GLY A 561 -6.54 -11.37 -8.55
C GLY A 561 -6.23 -9.99 -9.09
N ASP A 562 -5.83 -9.91 -10.36
CA ASP A 562 -5.64 -8.64 -11.05
C ASP A 562 -7.01 -8.09 -11.50
N LEU A 563 -7.54 -7.11 -10.77
CA LEU A 563 -8.83 -6.49 -11.06
C LEU A 563 -8.67 -5.05 -11.57
N ARG A 564 -7.48 -4.66 -12.05
CA ARG A 564 -7.19 -3.28 -12.48
C ARG A 564 -8.14 -2.78 -13.58
N ALA A 565 -8.65 -3.67 -14.42
CA ALA A 565 -9.62 -3.36 -15.46
C ALA A 565 -11.10 -3.41 -15.00
N SER A 566 -11.37 -3.82 -13.76
CA SER A 566 -12.71 -3.85 -13.16
C SER A 566 -12.94 -2.63 -12.30
N THR A 567 -14.20 -2.21 -12.11
CA THR A 567 -14.56 -1.07 -11.26
C THR A 567 -15.47 -1.50 -10.12
N GLY A 568 -15.24 -0.95 -8.92
CA GLY A 568 -16.09 -1.11 -7.74
C GLY A 568 -16.98 0.11 -7.53
N ALA A 569 -18.21 -0.07 -7.02
CA ALA A 569 -19.02 1.09 -6.62
C ALA A 569 -18.37 1.84 -5.44
N ARG A 570 -17.62 1.11 -4.60
CA ARG A 570 -16.65 1.61 -3.64
C ARG A 570 -15.28 0.99 -3.95
N GLU A 571 -14.23 1.78 -3.90
CA GLU A 571 -12.85 1.27 -3.96
C GLU A 571 -12.10 1.63 -2.67
N ILE A 572 -11.39 0.65 -2.11
CA ILE A 572 -10.60 0.79 -0.89
C ILE A 572 -9.16 0.45 -1.24
N ASP A 573 -8.23 1.38 -1.03
CA ASP A 573 -6.80 1.10 -1.13
C ASP A 573 -6.30 0.41 0.14
N ALA A 574 -5.85 -0.84 0.01
CA ALA A 574 -5.29 -1.64 1.08
C ALA A 574 -3.75 -1.72 1.01
N THR A 575 -3.09 -0.74 0.38
CA THR A 575 -1.64 -0.64 0.34
C THR A 575 -1.05 -0.68 1.76
N GLY A 576 -0.11 -1.61 1.99
CA GLY A 576 0.49 -1.81 3.32
C GLY A 576 -0.45 -2.42 4.36
N ARG A 577 -1.64 -2.89 3.96
CA ARG A 577 -2.63 -3.57 4.83
C ARG A 577 -2.76 -5.04 4.48
N VAL A 578 -3.05 -5.84 5.50
CA VAL A 578 -3.49 -7.21 5.31
C VAL A 578 -4.99 -7.20 5.09
N VAL A 579 -5.43 -7.94 4.08
CA VAL A 579 -6.84 -8.27 3.86
C VAL A 579 -7.00 -9.76 4.13
N ALA A 580 -7.78 -10.07 5.16
CA ALA A 580 -8.03 -11.41 5.65
C ALA A 580 -9.55 -11.69 5.70
N PRO A 581 -9.99 -12.96 5.78
CA PRO A 581 -11.37 -13.23 6.15
C PRO A 581 -11.68 -12.59 7.51
N GLY A 582 -12.93 -12.23 7.72
CA GLY A 582 -13.39 -11.69 8.99
C GLY A 582 -13.11 -12.64 10.14
N PHE A 583 -12.68 -12.10 11.28
CA PHE A 583 -12.31 -12.93 12.42
C PHE A 583 -13.55 -13.56 13.06
N ILE A 584 -13.38 -14.76 13.57
CA ILE A 584 -14.45 -15.55 14.15
C ILE A 584 -14.14 -15.81 15.60
N ASP A 585 -15.02 -15.28 16.46
CA ASP A 585 -15.02 -15.53 17.88
C ASP A 585 -15.65 -16.90 18.15
N MET A 586 -14.79 -17.90 18.43
CA MET A 586 -15.21 -19.30 18.59
C MET A 586 -16.08 -19.53 19.83
N LEU A 587 -15.98 -18.63 20.81
CA LEU A 587 -16.78 -18.68 22.03
C LEU A 587 -16.97 -17.26 22.55
N GLY A 588 -18.19 -16.75 22.42
CA GLY A 588 -18.65 -15.53 23.06
C GLY A 588 -19.95 -15.76 23.82
N GLN A 589 -20.56 -14.67 24.30
CA GLN A 589 -21.71 -14.73 25.22
C GLN A 589 -22.86 -13.78 24.78
N SER A 590 -22.85 -13.35 23.51
CA SER A 590 -23.58 -12.14 23.12
C SER A 590 -25.09 -12.27 22.89
N GLU A 591 -25.71 -13.44 23.08
CA GLU A 591 -27.10 -13.68 22.67
C GLU A 591 -28.10 -12.68 23.27
N MET A 592 -27.98 -12.40 24.57
CA MET A 592 -28.80 -11.38 25.23
C MET A 592 -28.31 -9.98 24.89
N SER A 593 -27.00 -9.75 24.89
CA SER A 593 -26.43 -8.41 24.69
C SER A 593 -26.78 -7.80 23.33
N LEU A 594 -26.86 -8.60 22.26
CA LEU A 594 -27.23 -8.12 20.93
C LEU A 594 -28.70 -7.70 20.83
N LEU A 595 -29.58 -8.25 21.68
CA LEU A 595 -30.97 -7.79 21.79
C LEU A 595 -31.08 -6.47 22.55
N LEU A 596 -30.19 -6.23 23.52
CA LEU A 596 -30.14 -5.02 24.33
C LEU A 596 -29.43 -3.86 23.60
N ASP A 597 -28.35 -4.16 22.88
CA ASP A 597 -27.54 -3.22 22.12
C ASP A 597 -26.92 -3.91 20.89
N HIS A 598 -27.47 -3.60 19.72
CA HIS A 598 -27.06 -4.20 18.45
C HIS A 598 -25.87 -3.50 17.77
N ARG A 599 -25.00 -2.80 18.50
CA ARG A 599 -23.83 -2.11 17.90
C ARG A 599 -22.55 -2.96 17.86
N ALA A 600 -22.37 -3.84 18.84
CA ALA A 600 -21.24 -4.77 18.96
C ALA A 600 -19.83 -4.17 18.70
N ILE A 601 -19.58 -2.92 19.14
CA ILE A 601 -18.29 -2.25 18.89
C ILE A 601 -17.11 -3.01 19.50
N SER A 602 -17.29 -3.65 20.66
CA SER A 602 -16.24 -4.47 21.28
C SER A 602 -15.81 -5.64 20.37
N LYS A 603 -16.71 -6.15 19.51
CA LYS A 603 -16.41 -7.21 18.55
C LYS A 603 -15.82 -6.63 17.26
N LEU A 604 -16.52 -5.67 16.64
CA LEU A 604 -16.15 -5.11 15.35
C LEU A 604 -14.78 -4.40 15.36
N SER A 605 -14.46 -3.67 16.43
CA SER A 605 -13.15 -3.00 16.57
C SER A 605 -11.97 -3.98 16.64
N GLN A 606 -12.23 -5.26 16.89
CA GLN A 606 -11.24 -6.33 16.89
C GLN A 606 -11.15 -7.07 15.55
N GLY A 607 -12.00 -6.75 14.56
CA GLY A 607 -12.10 -7.48 13.29
C GLY A 607 -13.09 -8.65 13.30
N ILE A 608 -13.90 -8.80 14.35
CA ILE A 608 -14.80 -9.95 14.48
C ILE A 608 -16.05 -9.74 13.62
N THR A 609 -16.32 -10.68 12.72
CA THR A 609 -17.49 -10.70 11.83
C THR A 609 -18.52 -11.75 12.22
N THR A 610 -18.10 -12.76 12.97
CA THR A 610 -18.92 -13.90 13.36
C THR A 610 -18.62 -14.29 14.80
N GLU A 611 -19.66 -14.65 15.54
CA GLU A 611 -19.56 -15.14 16.90
C GLU A 611 -20.33 -16.45 17.06
N ILE A 612 -19.76 -17.35 17.85
CA ILE A 612 -20.38 -18.60 18.27
C ILE A 612 -20.59 -18.54 19.78
N THR A 613 -21.79 -18.88 20.23
CA THR A 613 -22.20 -18.75 21.63
C THR A 613 -22.86 -20.03 22.16
N GLY A 614 -23.41 -19.95 23.38
CA GLY A 614 -24.06 -21.07 24.05
C GLY A 614 -23.03 -21.99 24.68
N GLU A 615 -22.45 -21.58 25.81
CA GLU A 615 -21.43 -22.39 26.49
C GLU A 615 -22.02 -23.55 27.31
N GLY A 616 -22.95 -23.26 28.22
CA GLY A 616 -23.54 -24.25 29.13
C GLY A 616 -25.00 -23.95 29.42
N ALA A 617 -25.32 -22.69 29.73
CA ALA A 617 -26.65 -22.13 29.51
C ALA A 617 -26.76 -21.61 28.07
N SER A 618 -27.98 -21.44 27.57
CA SER A 618 -28.23 -20.92 26.21
C SER A 618 -29.52 -20.14 26.15
N ILE A 619 -29.67 -19.33 25.12
CA ILE A 619 -30.79 -18.40 24.97
C ILE A 619 -32.19 -19.04 24.92
N ALA A 620 -32.23 -20.33 24.60
CA ALA A 620 -33.40 -21.18 24.50
C ALA A 620 -33.00 -22.65 24.75
N PRO A 621 -33.93 -23.55 25.12
CA PRO A 621 -35.37 -23.31 25.28
C PRO A 621 -35.73 -22.47 26.51
N GLN A 622 -36.86 -21.77 26.45
CA GLN A 622 -37.41 -20.97 27.56
C GLN A 622 -38.79 -21.48 28.00
N ASN A 623 -39.00 -21.58 29.30
CA ASN A 623 -40.28 -21.83 29.97
C ASN A 623 -40.35 -21.08 31.31
N ASP A 624 -41.44 -21.23 32.07
CA ASP A 624 -41.61 -20.53 33.34
C ASP A 624 -40.47 -20.80 34.35
N ARG A 625 -39.87 -22.00 34.32
CA ARG A 625 -38.77 -22.37 35.22
C ARG A 625 -37.47 -21.67 34.82
N THR A 626 -37.14 -21.63 33.53
CA THR A 626 -35.90 -20.98 33.06
C THR A 626 -36.00 -19.45 33.08
N LEU A 627 -37.21 -18.90 32.95
CA LEU A 627 -37.43 -17.45 32.99
C LEU A 627 -37.44 -16.88 34.42
N ALA A 628 -37.83 -17.66 35.42
CA ALA A 628 -37.93 -17.17 36.80
C ALA A 628 -36.60 -16.63 37.36
N PRO A 629 -35.44 -17.31 37.19
CA PRO A 629 -34.14 -16.78 37.61
C PRO A 629 -33.68 -15.55 36.82
N LEU A 630 -34.07 -15.43 35.54
CA LEU A 630 -33.68 -14.31 34.67
C LEU A 630 -34.49 -13.03 34.93
N LYS A 631 -35.65 -13.14 35.59
CA LYS A 631 -36.58 -12.02 35.80
C LYS A 631 -35.93 -10.73 36.33
N PRO A 632 -35.04 -10.76 37.34
CA PRO A 632 -34.39 -9.53 37.83
C PRO A 632 -33.59 -8.81 36.75
N MET A 633 -32.86 -9.56 35.92
CA MET A 633 -32.08 -9.01 34.80
C MET A 633 -33.02 -8.49 33.69
N LEU A 634 -34.05 -9.25 33.34
CA LEU A 634 -35.04 -8.85 32.33
C LEU A 634 -35.79 -7.57 32.73
N ASP A 635 -36.21 -7.45 34.00
CA ASP A 635 -36.85 -6.25 34.53
C ASP A 635 -35.89 -5.05 34.52
N HIS A 636 -34.62 -5.26 34.90
CA HIS A 636 -33.60 -4.20 34.93
C HIS A 636 -33.37 -3.58 33.54
N PHE A 637 -33.27 -4.43 32.51
CA PHE A 637 -33.06 -3.97 31.13
C PHE A 637 -34.35 -3.70 30.34
N GLY A 638 -35.52 -3.96 30.94
CA GLY A 638 -36.82 -3.85 30.25
C GLY A 638 -36.96 -4.81 29.06
N LEU A 639 -36.22 -5.92 29.05
CA LEU A 639 -36.25 -6.90 27.97
C LEU A 639 -37.38 -7.91 28.18
N LYS A 640 -38.29 -7.99 27.21
CA LYS A 640 -39.31 -9.04 27.19
C LYS A 640 -38.84 -10.23 26.36
N VAL A 641 -38.78 -11.40 27.00
CA VAL A 641 -38.61 -12.68 26.30
C VAL A 641 -39.96 -13.10 25.71
N ASP A 642 -40.07 -13.09 24.38
CA ASP A 642 -41.27 -13.46 23.62
C ASP A 642 -41.07 -14.70 22.73
N TRP A 643 -40.04 -15.49 23.03
CA TRP A 643 -39.77 -16.80 22.42
C TRP A 643 -39.68 -17.91 23.47
N THR A 644 -39.93 -19.14 23.03
CA THR A 644 -39.72 -20.36 23.83
C THR A 644 -38.71 -21.30 23.20
N THR A 645 -38.56 -21.25 21.87
CA THR A 645 -37.68 -22.10 21.08
C THR A 645 -36.48 -21.31 20.55
N LEU A 646 -35.44 -22.02 20.11
CA LEU A 646 -34.23 -21.36 19.59
C LEU A 646 -34.52 -20.65 18.26
N ASP A 647 -35.35 -21.25 17.41
CA ASP A 647 -35.77 -20.60 16.17
C ASP A 647 -36.63 -19.35 16.43
N GLY A 648 -37.40 -19.33 17.53
CA GLY A 648 -38.12 -18.15 17.99
C GLY A 648 -37.16 -17.00 18.35
N TYR A 649 -36.08 -17.29 19.07
CA TYR A 649 -35.03 -16.32 19.35
C TYR A 649 -34.35 -15.83 18.06
N PHE A 650 -33.97 -16.75 17.17
CA PHE A 650 -33.33 -16.39 15.90
C PHE A 650 -34.22 -15.46 15.06
N ARG A 651 -35.52 -15.75 14.95
CA ARG A 651 -36.47 -14.85 14.28
C ARG A 651 -36.59 -13.50 14.97
N ARG A 652 -36.52 -13.47 16.31
CA ARG A 652 -36.56 -12.23 17.09
C ARG A 652 -35.32 -11.37 16.86
N LEU A 653 -34.13 -11.97 16.75
CA LEU A 653 -32.88 -11.27 16.45
C LEU A 653 -32.83 -10.83 14.98
N GLU A 654 -33.22 -11.69 14.03
CA GLU A 654 -33.32 -11.35 12.60
C GLU A 654 -34.24 -10.16 12.34
N LYS A 655 -35.36 -10.07 13.07
CA LYS A 655 -36.29 -8.95 12.98
C LYS A 655 -35.67 -7.62 13.46
N GLN A 656 -34.78 -7.67 14.45
CA GLN A 656 -34.09 -6.50 14.98
C GLN A 656 -32.88 -6.09 14.13
N GLY A 657 -32.19 -7.08 13.53
CA GLY A 657 -30.90 -6.89 12.89
C GLY A 657 -29.74 -7.11 13.87
N THR A 658 -28.62 -7.59 13.35
CA THR A 658 -27.37 -7.76 14.09
C THR A 658 -26.19 -7.34 13.20
N PRO A 659 -25.15 -6.68 13.73
CA PRO A 659 -24.02 -6.23 12.92
C PRO A 659 -23.06 -7.36 12.55
N ILE A 660 -23.07 -8.45 13.31
CA ILE A 660 -22.22 -9.64 13.14
C ILE A 660 -23.06 -10.89 12.92
N ASN A 661 -22.48 -11.90 12.29
CA ASN A 661 -23.09 -13.23 12.20
C ASN A 661 -23.10 -13.91 13.58
N LEU A 662 -24.13 -14.71 13.86
CA LEU A 662 -24.28 -15.38 15.16
C LEU A 662 -24.74 -16.83 14.97
N GLY A 663 -23.98 -17.77 15.52
CA GLY A 663 -24.42 -19.17 15.72
C GLY A 663 -24.40 -19.50 17.21
N THR A 664 -25.18 -20.50 17.63
CA THR A 664 -25.18 -20.92 19.05
C THR A 664 -25.36 -22.42 19.18
N TYR A 665 -24.76 -22.97 20.22
CA TYR A 665 -25.09 -24.29 20.75
C TYR A 665 -26.35 -24.24 21.62
N VAL A 666 -26.97 -25.40 21.84
CA VAL A 666 -27.91 -25.59 22.94
C VAL A 666 -27.18 -26.08 24.17
N GLY A 667 -27.29 -25.35 25.26
CA GLY A 667 -26.60 -25.63 26.51
C GLY A 667 -27.28 -26.77 27.28
N SER A 668 -26.50 -27.75 27.73
CA SER A 668 -27.03 -28.86 28.54
C SER A 668 -27.51 -28.40 29.92
N ALA A 669 -26.96 -27.31 30.47
CA ALA A 669 -27.50 -26.69 31.69
C ALA A 669 -28.91 -26.12 31.42
N GLN A 670 -29.09 -25.41 30.29
CA GLN A 670 -30.40 -24.87 29.89
C GLN A 670 -31.47 -25.96 29.76
N ILE A 671 -31.11 -27.08 29.13
CA ILE A 671 -32.01 -28.25 28.98
C ILE A 671 -32.37 -28.84 30.36
N ARG A 672 -31.39 -28.90 31.26
CA ARG A 672 -31.58 -29.39 32.63
C ARG A 672 -32.47 -28.45 33.44
N GLU A 673 -32.26 -27.14 33.37
CA GLU A 673 -33.09 -26.13 34.04
C GLU A 673 -34.55 -26.19 33.57
N ALA A 674 -34.77 -26.41 32.26
CA ALA A 674 -36.10 -26.52 31.69
C ALA A 674 -36.90 -27.73 32.22
N VAL A 675 -36.22 -28.83 32.60
CA VAL A 675 -36.87 -30.12 32.96
C VAL A 675 -36.75 -30.45 34.45
N ILE A 676 -35.55 -30.33 35.01
CA ILE A 676 -35.21 -30.67 36.40
C ILE A 676 -35.21 -29.42 37.28
N GLY A 677 -34.74 -28.29 36.75
CA GLY A 677 -34.37 -27.11 37.55
C GLY A 677 -32.95 -27.23 38.11
N ASP A 678 -32.69 -26.54 39.22
CA ASP A 678 -31.36 -26.43 39.83
C ASP A 678 -30.99 -27.57 40.79
N ASP A 679 -31.76 -28.67 40.79
CA ASP A 679 -31.59 -29.76 41.76
C ASP A 679 -30.36 -30.63 41.45
N ASN A 680 -29.59 -30.96 42.50
CA ASN A 680 -28.51 -31.94 42.44
C ASN A 680 -29.05 -33.39 42.51
N ARG A 681 -29.64 -33.85 41.41
CA ARG A 681 -30.15 -35.22 41.25
C ARG A 681 -30.04 -35.72 39.81
N ALA A 682 -30.01 -37.03 39.60
CA ALA A 682 -30.13 -37.56 38.23
C ALA A 682 -31.56 -37.31 37.66
N PRO A 683 -31.72 -37.15 36.33
CA PRO A 683 -33.03 -37.20 35.71
C PRO A 683 -33.66 -38.57 35.91
N THR A 684 -34.98 -38.59 36.12
CA THR A 684 -35.77 -39.81 35.95
C THR A 684 -35.80 -40.21 34.46
N PRO A 685 -36.13 -41.47 34.11
CA PRO A 685 -36.22 -41.89 32.71
C PRO A 685 -37.14 -41.01 31.85
N ALA A 686 -38.27 -40.55 32.41
CA ALA A 686 -39.20 -39.67 31.70
C ALA A 686 -38.62 -38.27 31.48
N GLU A 687 -37.95 -37.71 32.49
CA GLU A 687 -37.24 -36.42 32.36
C GLU A 687 -36.11 -36.50 31.34
N LEU A 688 -35.34 -37.60 31.31
CA LEU A 688 -34.28 -37.78 30.32
C LEU A 688 -34.84 -37.81 28.88
N GLU A 689 -35.98 -38.45 28.64
CA GLU A 689 -36.64 -38.40 27.34
C GLU A 689 -37.15 -37.00 26.98
N GLN A 690 -37.64 -36.22 27.95
CA GLN A 690 -37.99 -34.82 27.74
C GLN A 690 -36.76 -33.97 27.38
N MET A 691 -35.64 -34.17 28.08
CA MET A 691 -34.38 -33.48 27.79
C MET A 691 -33.85 -33.82 26.38
N LYS A 692 -33.94 -35.09 25.97
CA LYS A 692 -33.62 -35.53 24.61
C LYS A 692 -34.54 -34.89 23.57
N ALA A 693 -35.84 -34.77 23.85
CA ALA A 693 -36.79 -34.11 22.96
C ALA A 693 -36.52 -32.61 22.80
N LEU A 694 -36.20 -31.90 23.89
CA LEU A 694 -35.78 -30.49 23.82
C LEU A 694 -34.48 -30.32 23.05
N THR A 695 -33.52 -31.22 23.25
CA THR A 695 -32.26 -31.24 22.48
C THR A 695 -32.55 -31.45 20.99
N GLU A 696 -33.40 -32.42 20.65
CA GLU A 696 -33.82 -32.67 19.28
C GLU A 696 -34.51 -31.44 18.65
N GLN A 697 -35.39 -30.77 19.41
CA GLN A 697 -36.04 -29.55 18.95
C GLN A 697 -35.02 -28.44 18.69
N ALA A 698 -34.06 -28.23 19.59
CA ALA A 698 -33.03 -27.22 19.40
C ALA A 698 -32.13 -27.50 18.18
N MET A 699 -31.79 -28.77 17.92
CA MET A 699 -31.07 -29.15 16.70
C MET A 699 -31.91 -28.86 15.43
N LYS A 700 -33.22 -29.13 15.46
CA LYS A 700 -34.16 -28.78 14.37
C LYS A 700 -34.34 -27.28 14.22
N ASP A 701 -34.21 -26.52 15.29
CA ASP A 701 -34.25 -25.05 15.29
C ASP A 701 -32.95 -24.42 14.78
N GLY A 702 -31.88 -25.22 14.63
CA GLY A 702 -30.61 -24.80 14.05
C GLY A 702 -29.47 -24.60 15.06
N ALA A 703 -29.51 -25.24 16.24
CA ALA A 703 -28.33 -25.32 17.10
C ALA A 703 -27.14 -25.99 16.38
N LEU A 704 -25.93 -25.51 16.64
CA LEU A 704 -24.69 -26.08 16.08
C LEU A 704 -24.34 -27.43 16.71
N GLY A 705 -24.80 -27.65 17.94
CA GLY A 705 -24.56 -28.86 18.71
C GLY A 705 -25.08 -28.70 20.13
N VAL A 706 -24.60 -29.59 21.00
CA VAL A 706 -24.83 -29.51 22.45
C VAL A 706 -23.57 -29.00 23.13
N SER A 707 -23.72 -28.10 24.08
CA SER A 707 -22.60 -27.59 24.87
C SER A 707 -22.81 -27.83 26.38
N SER A 708 -21.76 -27.68 27.17
CA SER A 708 -21.82 -27.86 28.63
C SER A 708 -20.82 -26.97 29.35
N ALA A 709 -21.19 -26.49 30.54
CA ALA A 709 -20.30 -25.83 31.49
C ALA A 709 -20.24 -26.61 32.79
N LEU A 710 -19.53 -27.75 32.76
CA LEU A 710 -19.57 -28.78 33.80
C LEU A 710 -18.92 -28.37 35.11
N ILE A 711 -18.20 -27.25 35.14
CA ILE A 711 -17.67 -26.64 36.36
C ILE A 711 -18.77 -25.97 37.20
N TYR A 712 -19.91 -25.58 36.60
CA TYR A 712 -20.93 -24.76 37.26
C TYR A 712 -22.22 -25.53 37.53
N PRO A 713 -22.93 -25.25 38.65
CA PRO A 713 -24.32 -25.62 38.83
C PRO A 713 -25.24 -24.99 37.76
N PRO A 714 -26.29 -25.71 37.29
CA PRO A 714 -26.63 -27.10 37.65
C PRO A 714 -25.89 -28.15 36.82
N ASN A 715 -25.07 -27.75 35.84
CA ASN A 715 -24.48 -28.68 34.88
C ASN A 715 -23.47 -29.65 35.51
N ILE A 716 -22.75 -29.23 36.56
CA ILE A 716 -21.84 -30.09 37.33
C ILE A 716 -22.55 -31.31 37.93
N TYR A 717 -23.86 -31.23 38.19
CA TYR A 717 -24.65 -32.35 38.71
C TYR A 717 -24.94 -33.42 37.64
N ALA A 718 -24.80 -33.08 36.35
CA ALA A 718 -24.99 -34.01 35.26
C ALA A 718 -23.91 -35.10 35.25
N LYS A 719 -24.36 -36.35 35.07
CA LYS A 719 -23.47 -37.50 34.90
C LYS A 719 -23.05 -37.65 33.45
N THR A 720 -21.89 -38.27 33.19
CA THR A 720 -21.39 -38.46 31.83
C THR A 720 -22.40 -39.16 30.91
N ASP A 721 -23.12 -40.17 31.41
CA ASP A 721 -24.10 -40.91 30.62
C ASP A 721 -25.33 -40.06 30.22
N GLU A 722 -25.68 -39.06 31.04
CA GLU A 722 -26.70 -38.06 30.70
C GLU A 722 -26.24 -37.23 29.51
N LEU A 723 -25.01 -36.73 29.54
CA LEU A 723 -24.41 -35.95 28.45
C LEU A 723 -24.30 -36.79 27.17
N ILE A 724 -23.85 -38.05 27.27
CA ILE A 724 -23.80 -38.99 26.13
C ILE A 724 -25.19 -39.18 25.52
N ALA A 725 -26.25 -39.25 26.33
CA ALA A 725 -27.60 -39.41 25.83
C ALA A 725 -28.08 -38.19 25.03
N LEU A 726 -27.77 -36.97 25.48
CA LEU A 726 -28.12 -35.73 24.76
C LEU A 726 -27.27 -35.55 23.50
N THR A 727 -25.96 -35.79 23.58
CA THR A 727 -25.06 -35.62 22.44
C THR A 727 -25.29 -36.68 21.36
N LYS A 728 -25.73 -37.90 21.70
CA LYS A 728 -26.24 -38.89 20.74
C LYS A 728 -27.47 -38.40 19.96
N VAL A 729 -28.26 -37.48 20.52
CA VAL A 729 -29.33 -36.81 19.77
C VAL A 729 -28.72 -35.86 18.76
N ALA A 730 -27.81 -34.97 19.19
CA ALA A 730 -27.11 -34.02 18.30
C ALA A 730 -26.35 -34.70 17.16
N ALA A 731 -25.76 -35.88 17.39
CA ALA A 731 -25.06 -36.68 16.39
C ALA A 731 -25.95 -36.99 15.17
N LYS A 732 -27.24 -37.27 15.39
CA LYS A 732 -28.21 -37.57 14.30
C LYS A 732 -28.43 -36.39 13.35
N TYR A 733 -28.08 -35.20 13.81
CA TYR A 733 -28.25 -33.93 13.11
C TYR A 733 -26.91 -33.33 12.65
N GLY A 734 -25.81 -34.08 12.79
CA GLY A 734 -24.48 -33.64 12.39
C GLY A 734 -23.90 -32.52 13.27
N GLY A 735 -24.35 -32.42 14.52
CA GLY A 735 -23.87 -31.43 15.48
C GLY A 735 -22.61 -31.86 16.24
N LEU A 736 -22.08 -30.92 17.03
CA LEU A 736 -20.87 -31.08 17.84
C LEU A 736 -21.19 -31.19 19.34
N TYR A 737 -20.19 -31.60 20.13
CA TYR A 737 -20.19 -31.46 21.58
C TYR A 737 -19.09 -30.48 21.98
N ALA A 738 -19.48 -29.36 22.57
CA ALA A 738 -18.54 -28.40 23.12
C ALA A 738 -18.58 -28.39 24.65
N THR A 739 -17.47 -28.13 25.33
CA THR A 739 -17.45 -28.18 26.80
C THR A 739 -16.46 -27.22 27.42
N HIS A 740 -16.97 -26.39 28.34
CA HIS A 740 -16.22 -25.97 29.51
C HIS A 740 -16.19 -27.18 30.45
N MET A 741 -15.03 -27.80 30.48
CA MET A 741 -14.77 -29.06 31.16
C MET A 741 -15.11 -28.99 32.65
N ARG A 742 -15.34 -30.18 33.25
CA ARG A 742 -15.72 -30.31 34.66
C ARG A 742 -14.68 -29.75 35.64
N SER A 743 -13.41 -29.83 35.24
CA SER A 743 -12.30 -29.26 35.97
C SER A 743 -11.25 -28.80 34.97
N GLU A 744 -10.62 -27.68 35.31
CA GLU A 744 -9.47 -27.11 34.60
C GLU A 744 -8.22 -27.07 35.52
N GLY A 745 -8.37 -27.53 36.77
CA GLY A 745 -7.33 -27.61 37.79
C GLY A 745 -7.11 -29.06 38.23
N ALA A 746 -7.51 -29.41 39.45
CA ALA A 746 -7.11 -30.67 40.12
C ALA A 746 -7.40 -31.94 39.32
N SER A 747 -8.47 -31.92 38.52
CA SER A 747 -8.95 -33.08 37.76
C SER A 747 -9.01 -32.80 36.26
N GLU A 748 -8.18 -31.89 35.75
CA GLU A 748 -8.12 -31.49 34.33
C GLU A 748 -7.99 -32.68 33.36
N MET A 749 -7.18 -33.69 33.70
CA MET A 749 -6.96 -34.87 32.86
C MET A 749 -8.16 -35.83 32.87
N ASP A 750 -8.84 -35.98 34.01
CA ASP A 750 -10.04 -36.81 34.13
C ASP A 750 -11.22 -36.15 33.41
N ALA A 751 -11.34 -34.82 33.52
CA ALA A 751 -12.33 -34.05 32.78
C ALA A 751 -12.09 -34.10 31.26
N LEU A 752 -10.82 -34.09 30.81
CA LEU A 752 -10.49 -34.29 29.39
C LEU A 752 -10.88 -35.70 28.95
N ALA A 753 -10.58 -36.72 29.76
CA ALA A 753 -10.98 -38.10 29.49
C ALA A 753 -12.50 -38.26 29.39
N GLU A 754 -13.27 -37.52 30.21
CA GLU A 754 -14.73 -37.45 30.13
C GLU A 754 -15.19 -36.90 28.77
N ALA A 755 -14.65 -35.77 28.32
CA ALA A 755 -14.97 -35.19 27.01
C ALA A 755 -14.65 -36.14 25.86
N LEU A 756 -13.48 -36.80 25.91
CA LEU A 756 -13.06 -37.81 24.94
C LEU A 756 -13.99 -39.03 24.92
N ARG A 757 -14.48 -39.47 26.08
CA ARG A 757 -15.45 -40.56 26.18
C ARG A 757 -16.78 -40.17 25.54
N ILE A 758 -17.27 -38.96 25.80
CA ILE A 758 -18.52 -38.46 25.21
C ILE A 758 -18.42 -38.44 23.68
N GLY A 759 -17.35 -37.87 23.11
CA GLY A 759 -17.14 -37.83 21.66
C GLY A 759 -17.08 -39.22 21.02
N ARG A 760 -16.40 -40.18 21.67
CA ARG A 760 -16.30 -41.56 21.18
C ARG A 760 -17.64 -42.29 21.21
N GLU A 761 -18.37 -42.22 22.33
CA GLU A 761 -19.61 -42.98 22.50
C GLU A 761 -20.79 -42.38 21.73
N ALA A 762 -20.77 -41.07 21.50
CA ALA A 762 -21.78 -40.37 20.71
C ALA A 762 -21.41 -40.27 19.21
N SER A 763 -20.19 -40.62 18.84
CA SER A 763 -19.66 -40.59 17.47
C SER A 763 -19.74 -39.21 16.82
N LEU A 764 -19.24 -38.19 17.51
CA LEU A 764 -19.29 -36.80 17.03
C LEU A 764 -18.09 -35.97 17.50
N PRO A 765 -17.84 -34.81 16.86
CA PRO A 765 -16.66 -34.01 17.17
C PRO A 765 -16.72 -33.31 18.54
N VAL A 766 -15.58 -33.19 19.25
CA VAL A 766 -15.46 -32.54 20.57
C VAL A 766 -14.71 -31.20 20.52
N GLU A 767 -15.31 -30.10 20.96
CA GLU A 767 -14.64 -28.81 21.17
C GLU A 767 -14.39 -28.58 22.67
N ILE A 768 -13.15 -28.31 23.05
CA ILE A 768 -12.83 -27.88 24.42
C ILE A 768 -12.85 -26.36 24.45
N PHE A 769 -13.84 -25.80 25.15
CA PHE A 769 -13.96 -24.37 25.30
C PHE A 769 -12.85 -23.81 26.19
N HIS A 770 -12.32 -22.64 25.77
CA HIS A 770 -11.33 -21.81 26.47
C HIS A 770 -10.26 -22.59 27.27
N LEU A 771 -9.68 -23.62 26.64
CA LEU A 771 -8.74 -24.57 27.22
C LEU A 771 -7.70 -23.90 28.13
N LYS A 772 -7.56 -24.37 29.36
CA LYS A 772 -6.56 -23.85 30.29
C LYS A 772 -6.14 -24.87 31.35
N VAL A 773 -5.07 -24.52 32.05
CA VAL A 773 -4.60 -25.18 33.27
C VAL A 773 -4.68 -24.15 34.40
N SER A 774 -5.54 -24.42 35.37
CA SER A 774 -5.83 -23.58 36.52
C SER A 774 -4.93 -23.96 37.69
N GLY A 775 -4.41 -22.94 38.39
CA GLY A 775 -3.74 -23.09 39.68
C GLY A 775 -2.23 -23.35 39.61
N LYS A 776 -1.49 -22.61 40.44
CA LYS A 776 -0.01 -22.70 40.56
C LYS A 776 0.54 -24.12 40.74
N PRO A 777 -0.09 -25.03 41.52
CA PRO A 777 0.43 -26.39 41.68
C PRO A 777 0.49 -27.20 40.37
N ARG A 778 -0.20 -26.76 39.32
CA ARG A 778 -0.37 -27.51 38.05
C ARG A 778 0.23 -26.81 36.85
N TRP A 779 0.70 -25.57 37.00
CA TRP A 779 1.37 -24.85 35.92
C TRP A 779 2.47 -25.69 35.27
N GLY A 780 2.49 -25.72 33.94
CA GLY A 780 3.32 -26.59 33.12
C GLY A 780 2.61 -27.86 32.63
N ASN A 781 1.44 -28.22 33.19
CA ASN A 781 0.68 -29.38 32.76
C ASN A 781 0.02 -29.22 31.39
N MET A 782 -0.03 -28.02 30.79
CA MET A 782 -0.64 -27.85 29.46
C MET A 782 0.04 -28.75 28.43
N LYS A 783 1.34 -29.04 28.59
CA LYS A 783 2.07 -30.00 27.75
C LYS A 783 1.45 -31.41 27.78
N LYS A 784 0.95 -31.86 28.93
CA LYS A 784 0.28 -33.16 29.09
C LYS A 784 -1.11 -33.14 28.46
N VAL A 785 -1.85 -32.05 28.68
CA VAL A 785 -3.19 -31.83 28.10
C VAL A 785 -3.11 -31.83 26.57
N VAL A 786 -2.20 -31.05 25.99
CA VAL A 786 -1.90 -31.02 24.55
C VAL A 786 -1.51 -32.39 24.02
N ALA A 787 -0.64 -33.13 24.72
CA ALA A 787 -0.24 -34.47 24.30
C ALA A 787 -1.43 -35.45 24.29
N ALA A 788 -2.34 -35.36 25.27
CA ALA A 788 -3.53 -36.19 25.32
C ALA A 788 -4.54 -35.85 24.21
N ILE A 789 -4.76 -34.56 23.92
CA ILE A 789 -5.58 -34.11 22.79
C ILE A 789 -4.97 -34.60 21.47
N GLN A 790 -3.66 -34.45 21.28
CA GLN A 790 -2.98 -34.91 20.07
C GLN A 790 -3.10 -36.44 19.92
N ALA A 791 -2.90 -37.22 20.98
CA ALA A 791 -3.08 -38.67 20.94
C ALA A 791 -4.52 -39.08 20.58
N ALA A 792 -5.53 -38.33 21.06
CA ALA A 792 -6.91 -38.55 20.67
C ALA A 792 -7.14 -38.25 19.17
N ARG A 793 -6.59 -37.15 18.66
CA ARG A 793 -6.63 -36.82 17.22
C ARG A 793 -5.96 -37.89 16.37
N ASP A 794 -4.78 -38.36 16.79
CA ASP A 794 -4.03 -39.42 16.10
C ASP A 794 -4.79 -40.77 16.11
N SER A 795 -5.66 -40.98 17.10
CA SER A 795 -6.56 -42.15 17.16
C SER A 795 -7.80 -42.03 16.27
N GLY A 796 -7.99 -40.89 15.59
CA GLY A 796 -9.11 -40.63 14.69
C GLY A 796 -10.31 -39.92 15.33
N LEU A 797 -10.21 -39.50 16.60
CA LEU A 797 -11.25 -38.66 17.20
C LEU A 797 -11.07 -37.21 16.76
N ASP A 798 -12.13 -36.60 16.23
CA ASP A 798 -12.11 -35.18 15.86
C ASP A 798 -12.33 -34.28 17.08
N ILE A 799 -11.22 -33.86 17.72
CA ILE A 799 -11.20 -32.97 18.88
C ILE A 799 -10.34 -31.73 18.64
N ALA A 800 -10.85 -30.55 18.98
CA ALA A 800 -10.14 -29.28 18.92
C ALA A 800 -10.46 -28.42 20.16
N ALA A 801 -9.97 -27.19 20.20
CA ALA A 801 -10.17 -26.28 21.32
C ALA A 801 -10.12 -24.81 20.89
N ASP A 802 -10.55 -23.91 21.76
CA ASP A 802 -10.26 -22.47 21.69
C ASP A 802 -9.60 -21.96 22.97
N MET A 803 -9.02 -20.76 22.91
CA MET A 803 -8.48 -20.05 24.08
C MET A 803 -8.64 -18.54 23.91
N TYR A 804 -8.83 -17.80 25.00
CA TYR A 804 -8.55 -16.37 25.04
C TYR A 804 -7.09 -16.10 25.42
N PRO A 805 -6.45 -15.05 24.88
CA PRO A 805 -5.02 -14.77 25.07
C PRO A 805 -4.68 -14.05 26.40
N TYR A 806 -5.25 -14.52 27.51
CA TYR A 806 -5.08 -13.94 28.85
C TYR A 806 -4.88 -15.02 29.92
N ILE A 807 -4.16 -14.67 30.99
CA ILE A 807 -3.85 -15.56 32.12
C ILE A 807 -4.94 -15.60 33.20
N ALA A 808 -6.08 -14.96 32.95
CA ALA A 808 -7.19 -14.87 33.88
C ALA A 808 -8.50 -15.18 33.16
N GLY A 809 -9.42 -15.84 33.88
CA GLY A 809 -10.80 -16.04 33.45
C GLY A 809 -11.75 -15.07 34.17
N ALA A 810 -12.99 -15.00 33.72
CA ALA A 810 -14.03 -14.21 34.38
C ALA A 810 -15.35 -15.01 34.47
N THR A 811 -16.01 -14.96 35.62
CA THR A 811 -17.31 -15.60 35.89
C THR A 811 -17.93 -14.96 37.15
N ALA A 812 -19.06 -15.47 37.64
CA ALA A 812 -19.66 -14.99 38.88
C ALA A 812 -18.73 -15.23 40.10
N LEU A 813 -18.76 -14.32 41.08
CA LEU A 813 -18.06 -14.49 42.35
C LEU A 813 -18.57 -15.71 43.13
N ALA A 814 -19.85 -16.04 42.98
CA ALA A 814 -20.46 -17.21 43.58
C ALA A 814 -19.86 -18.53 43.08
N SER A 815 -19.24 -18.55 41.89
CA SER A 815 -18.58 -19.73 41.31
C SER A 815 -17.35 -20.19 42.09
N ALA A 816 -16.81 -19.34 42.98
CA ALA A 816 -15.75 -19.73 43.90
C ALA A 816 -16.26 -20.62 45.06
N LEU A 817 -17.57 -20.68 45.29
CA LEU A 817 -18.15 -21.46 46.38
C LEU A 817 -18.31 -22.94 45.99
N PRO A 818 -18.25 -23.87 46.96
CA PRO A 818 -18.51 -25.27 46.71
C PRO A 818 -19.87 -25.51 46.03
N PRO A 819 -19.97 -26.34 44.98
CA PRO A 819 -21.18 -26.51 44.18
C PRO A 819 -22.42 -26.95 44.96
N TRP A 820 -22.26 -27.67 46.07
CA TRP A 820 -23.38 -28.09 46.93
C TRP A 820 -24.11 -26.90 47.58
N VAL A 821 -23.45 -25.74 47.68
CA VAL A 821 -24.06 -24.52 48.21
C VAL A 821 -25.15 -24.01 47.27
N ALA A 822 -25.07 -24.28 45.97
CA ALA A 822 -26.03 -23.86 44.96
C ALA A 822 -27.13 -24.90 44.65
N ASP A 823 -27.16 -26.05 45.33
CA ASP A 823 -28.16 -27.09 45.09
C ASP A 823 -29.59 -26.56 45.36
N GLY A 824 -30.46 -26.58 44.35
CA GLY A 824 -31.78 -25.92 44.40
C GLY A 824 -31.75 -24.42 44.10
N GLY A 825 -30.66 -23.93 43.52
CA GLY A 825 -30.56 -22.64 42.84
C GLY A 825 -30.11 -21.46 43.71
N PRO A 826 -30.06 -20.25 43.12
CA PRO A 826 -29.56 -19.04 43.78
C PRO A 826 -30.28 -18.70 45.09
N VAL A 827 -31.59 -18.96 45.19
CA VAL A 827 -32.35 -18.72 46.42
C VAL A 827 -31.83 -19.58 47.57
N LYS A 828 -31.61 -20.88 47.32
CA LYS A 828 -31.05 -21.81 48.31
C LYS A 828 -29.62 -21.48 48.67
N LEU A 829 -28.82 -21.04 47.71
CA LEU A 829 -27.48 -20.50 47.96
C LEU A 829 -27.53 -19.35 48.98
N LEU A 830 -28.38 -18.34 48.74
CA LEU A 830 -28.49 -17.18 49.62
C LEU A 830 -29.05 -17.54 51.01
N GLU A 831 -29.95 -18.53 51.10
CA GLU A 831 -30.42 -19.07 52.37
C GLU A 831 -29.28 -19.75 53.15
N ARG A 832 -28.50 -20.61 52.49
CA ARG A 832 -27.37 -21.33 53.10
C ARG A 832 -26.29 -20.38 53.61
N LEU A 833 -25.98 -19.31 52.87
CA LEU A 833 -24.96 -18.32 53.27
C LEU A 833 -25.31 -17.51 54.53
N LYS A 834 -26.56 -17.57 55.01
CA LYS A 834 -26.96 -16.96 56.29
C LYS A 834 -26.60 -17.81 57.52
N ASP A 835 -26.30 -19.10 57.33
CA ASP A 835 -25.97 -20.03 58.42
C ASP A 835 -24.46 -19.99 58.74
N PRO A 836 -24.05 -19.60 59.97
CA PRO A 836 -22.65 -19.55 60.37
C PRO A 836 -21.91 -20.91 60.29
N ALA A 837 -22.60 -22.03 60.54
CA ALA A 837 -21.99 -23.36 60.47
C ALA A 837 -21.67 -23.76 59.02
N ILE A 838 -22.57 -23.40 58.09
CA ILE A 838 -22.35 -23.55 56.65
C ILE A 838 -21.18 -22.68 56.21
N ARG A 839 -21.14 -21.41 56.59
CA ARG A 839 -20.01 -20.51 56.27
C ARG A 839 -18.67 -21.06 56.79
N ALA A 840 -18.64 -21.59 58.02
CA ALA A 840 -17.43 -22.19 58.58
C ALA A 840 -16.99 -23.44 57.80
N ARG A 841 -17.92 -24.23 57.27
CA ARG A 841 -17.61 -25.34 56.37
C ARG A 841 -17.04 -24.83 55.04
N ILE A 842 -17.70 -23.87 54.40
CA ILE A 842 -17.23 -23.24 53.16
C ILE A 842 -15.80 -22.74 53.31
N LYS A 843 -15.49 -22.00 54.39
CA LYS A 843 -14.12 -21.50 54.65
C LYS A 843 -13.06 -22.60 54.70
N ARG A 844 -13.38 -23.75 55.31
CA ARG A 844 -12.45 -24.89 55.34
C ARG A 844 -12.24 -25.48 53.95
N GLU A 845 -13.30 -25.59 53.17
CA GLU A 845 -13.22 -26.10 51.80
C GLU A 845 -12.47 -25.11 50.89
N LEU A 846 -12.68 -23.79 51.01
CA LEU A 846 -11.95 -22.78 50.22
C LEU A 846 -10.42 -22.80 50.46
N ALA A 847 -9.96 -23.30 51.61
CA ALA A 847 -8.54 -23.29 51.99
C ALA A 847 -7.71 -24.41 51.35
N THR A 848 -8.33 -25.38 50.68
CA THR A 848 -7.65 -26.56 50.12
C THR A 848 -8.05 -26.83 48.68
N ASP A 849 -7.21 -27.60 48.01
CA ASP A 849 -7.51 -28.16 46.70
C ASP A 849 -8.55 -29.30 46.78
N HIS A 850 -9.34 -29.52 45.72
CA HIS A 850 -10.39 -30.55 45.67
C HIS A 850 -10.41 -31.27 44.31
N PRO A 851 -10.46 -32.61 44.28
CA PRO A 851 -10.56 -33.37 43.03
C PRO A 851 -11.98 -33.40 42.44
N ASP A 852 -13.01 -33.17 43.27
CA ASP A 852 -14.41 -33.37 42.87
C ASP A 852 -15.10 -32.10 42.34
N TRP A 853 -14.48 -30.92 42.51
CA TRP A 853 -14.97 -29.63 42.01
C TRP A 853 -13.84 -28.60 41.91
N GLU A 854 -13.99 -27.60 41.05
CA GLU A 854 -12.96 -26.58 40.82
C GLU A 854 -12.98 -25.46 41.87
N ASN A 855 -11.93 -25.35 42.68
CA ASN A 855 -11.81 -24.30 43.69
C ASN A 855 -11.06 -23.07 43.16
N LEU A 856 -11.78 -22.23 42.39
CA LEU A 856 -11.24 -21.01 41.79
C LEU A 856 -10.57 -20.06 42.81
N TYR A 857 -11.09 -19.99 44.04
CA TYR A 857 -10.49 -19.17 45.09
C TYR A 857 -9.09 -19.68 45.48
N PHE A 858 -8.94 -21.00 45.65
CA PHE A 858 -7.65 -21.62 45.95
C PHE A 858 -6.68 -21.51 44.78
N ASP A 859 -7.14 -21.77 43.54
CA ASP A 859 -6.29 -21.77 42.35
C ASP A 859 -5.70 -20.39 42.03
N CYS A 860 -6.41 -19.32 42.38
CA CYS A 860 -5.91 -17.95 42.29
C CYS A 860 -5.00 -17.53 43.46
N GLY A 861 -4.75 -18.41 44.45
CA GLY A 861 -3.96 -18.11 45.63
C GLY A 861 -4.72 -17.30 46.71
N GLY A 862 -6.04 -17.45 46.76
CA GLY A 862 -6.93 -16.77 47.70
C GLY A 862 -7.38 -15.39 47.21
N GLY A 863 -7.91 -14.57 48.13
CA GLY A 863 -8.56 -13.30 47.79
C GLY A 863 -7.69 -12.25 47.08
N VAL A 864 -6.37 -12.43 47.03
CA VAL A 864 -5.45 -11.56 46.27
C VAL A 864 -5.53 -11.78 44.75
N GLY A 865 -5.96 -12.97 44.32
CA GLY A 865 -6.09 -13.33 42.91
C GLY A 865 -7.53 -13.29 42.38
N VAL A 866 -8.47 -12.76 43.17
CA VAL A 866 -9.89 -12.61 42.81
C VAL A 866 -10.24 -11.13 42.81
N LEU A 867 -10.51 -10.56 41.63
CA LEU A 867 -10.87 -9.16 41.43
C LEU A 867 -12.38 -9.02 41.20
N ILE A 868 -13.02 -8.06 41.86
CA ILE A 868 -14.44 -7.77 41.70
C ILE A 868 -14.64 -6.94 40.44
N SER A 869 -15.31 -7.52 39.43
CA SER A 869 -15.46 -6.89 38.11
C SER A 869 -16.77 -6.15 37.93
N SER A 870 -17.83 -6.57 38.62
CA SER A 870 -19.15 -5.92 38.54
C SER A 870 -19.99 -6.25 39.77
N VAL A 871 -20.82 -5.31 40.22
CA VAL A 871 -21.85 -5.50 41.26
C VAL A 871 -23.14 -4.78 40.89
N GLN A 872 -24.29 -5.26 41.37
CA GLN A 872 -25.59 -4.62 41.12
C GLN A 872 -26.03 -3.72 42.29
N ASP A 873 -25.62 -4.05 43.51
CA ASP A 873 -25.88 -3.27 44.71
C ASP A 873 -25.09 -1.95 44.70
N ALA A 874 -25.81 -0.83 44.79
CA ALA A 874 -25.24 0.52 44.72
C ALA A 874 -24.22 0.81 45.85
N GLU A 875 -24.37 0.21 47.03
CA GLU A 875 -23.45 0.41 48.16
C GLU A 875 -22.12 -0.34 47.96
N LEU A 876 -22.14 -1.40 47.16
CA LEU A 876 -20.98 -2.22 46.84
C LEU A 876 -20.19 -1.68 45.64
N LYS A 877 -20.80 -0.87 44.75
CA LYS A 877 -20.17 -0.34 43.52
C LYS A 877 -18.78 0.26 43.72
N LYS A 878 -18.53 0.93 44.86
CA LYS A 878 -17.21 1.51 45.24
C LYS A 878 -16.06 0.49 45.40
N PHE A 879 -16.36 -0.80 45.33
CA PHE A 879 -15.39 -1.88 45.44
C PHE A 879 -15.07 -2.56 44.10
N GLU A 880 -15.72 -2.18 43.00
CA GLU A 880 -15.34 -2.65 41.67
C GLU A 880 -13.89 -2.26 41.35
N GLY A 881 -13.19 -3.13 40.61
CA GLY A 881 -11.78 -2.97 40.30
C GLY A 881 -10.83 -3.32 41.46
N LYS A 882 -11.34 -3.71 42.63
CA LYS A 882 -10.53 -4.16 43.78
C LYS A 882 -10.55 -5.67 43.94
N THR A 883 -9.47 -6.21 44.47
CA THR A 883 -9.39 -7.61 44.88
C THR A 883 -10.19 -7.88 46.15
N VAL A 884 -10.68 -9.10 46.32
CA VAL A 884 -11.38 -9.53 47.54
C VAL A 884 -10.50 -9.27 48.78
N ALA A 885 -9.18 -9.45 48.69
CA ALA A 885 -8.26 -9.14 49.78
C ALA A 885 -8.19 -7.64 50.13
N GLU A 886 -8.16 -6.75 49.14
CA GLU A 886 -8.18 -5.30 49.37
C GLU A 886 -9.48 -4.84 50.04
N VAL A 887 -10.61 -5.40 49.58
CA VAL A 887 -11.92 -5.12 50.18
C VAL A 887 -11.98 -5.67 51.61
N ALA A 888 -11.49 -6.89 51.84
CA ALA A 888 -11.44 -7.50 53.16
C ALA A 888 -10.59 -6.67 54.14
N ALA A 889 -9.44 -6.16 53.69
CA ALA A 889 -8.61 -5.25 54.48
C ALA A 889 -9.34 -3.94 54.81
N ALA A 890 -10.02 -3.34 53.83
CA ALA A 890 -10.80 -2.12 54.03
C ALA A 890 -11.96 -2.31 55.02
N LEU A 891 -12.61 -3.48 54.99
CA LEU A 891 -13.74 -3.83 55.85
C LEU A 891 -13.31 -4.50 57.18
N LYS A 892 -12.01 -4.74 57.38
CA LYS A 892 -11.45 -5.46 58.54
C LYS A 892 -12.09 -6.85 58.76
N LYS A 893 -12.29 -7.58 57.66
CA LYS A 893 -12.84 -8.95 57.63
C LYS A 893 -11.84 -9.93 57.02
N SER A 894 -12.11 -11.23 57.12
CA SER A 894 -11.35 -12.22 56.34
C SER A 894 -11.77 -12.14 54.86
N PRO A 895 -10.88 -12.47 53.91
CA PRO A 895 -11.24 -12.52 52.50
C PRO A 895 -12.40 -13.48 52.19
N GLU A 896 -12.48 -14.63 52.85
CA GLU A 896 -13.56 -15.61 52.66
C GLU A 896 -14.92 -15.07 53.14
N ASP A 897 -14.93 -14.38 54.29
CA ASP A 897 -16.16 -13.71 54.76
C ASP A 897 -16.59 -12.60 53.82
N THR A 898 -15.62 -11.84 53.32
CA THR A 898 -15.88 -10.75 52.36
C THR A 898 -16.49 -11.30 51.08
N LEU A 899 -15.94 -12.39 50.54
CA LEU A 899 -16.50 -13.08 49.38
C LEU A 899 -17.94 -13.51 49.62
N MET A 900 -18.22 -14.24 50.71
CA MET A 900 -19.57 -14.71 51.03
C MET A 900 -20.55 -13.55 51.30
N ASP A 901 -20.08 -12.46 51.90
CA ASP A 901 -20.89 -11.27 52.18
C ASP A 901 -21.27 -10.53 50.88
N PHE A 902 -20.35 -10.43 49.93
CA PHE A 902 -20.65 -9.86 48.60
C PHE A 902 -21.68 -10.72 47.87
N VAL A 903 -21.46 -12.03 47.81
CA VAL A 903 -22.41 -12.96 47.19
C VAL A 903 -23.80 -12.84 47.84
N LEU A 904 -23.87 -12.71 49.17
CA LEU A 904 -25.15 -12.57 49.87
C LEU A 904 -25.82 -11.21 49.62
N ALA A 905 -25.07 -10.12 49.74
CA ALA A 905 -25.61 -8.75 49.64
C ALA A 905 -26.04 -8.43 48.21
N ASP A 906 -25.24 -8.83 47.22
CA ASP A 906 -25.50 -8.60 45.80
C ASP A 906 -26.36 -9.71 45.16
N LYS A 907 -26.97 -10.57 45.98
CA LYS A 907 -27.88 -11.65 45.55
C LYS A 907 -27.27 -12.56 44.47
N ALA A 908 -25.98 -12.89 44.63
CA ALA A 908 -25.16 -13.70 43.73
C ALA A 908 -24.95 -13.11 42.32
N GLN A 909 -25.15 -11.81 42.13
CA GLN A 909 -24.96 -11.11 40.84
C GLN A 909 -23.56 -10.51 40.66
N THR A 910 -22.68 -10.61 41.67
CA THR A 910 -21.32 -10.07 41.60
C THR A 910 -20.48 -10.84 40.58
N GLY A 911 -19.89 -10.13 39.61
CA GLY A 911 -18.89 -10.67 38.69
C GLY A 911 -17.47 -10.62 39.27
N ALA A 912 -16.63 -11.56 38.86
CA ALA A 912 -15.24 -11.63 39.28
C ALA A 912 -14.28 -12.07 38.17
N ILE A 913 -13.04 -11.60 38.26
CA ILE A 913 -11.88 -12.00 37.44
C ILE A 913 -10.92 -12.82 38.31
N TYR A 914 -10.48 -13.95 37.79
CA TYR A 914 -9.74 -15.00 38.48
C TYR A 914 -8.36 -15.21 37.83
N PHE A 915 -7.29 -14.80 38.52
CA PHE A 915 -5.90 -14.91 38.04
C PHE A 915 -5.31 -16.29 38.35
N MET A 916 -5.62 -17.29 37.51
CA MET A 916 -5.30 -18.69 37.78
C MET A 916 -4.31 -19.36 36.82
N ALA A 917 -4.09 -18.81 35.63
CA ALA A 917 -3.28 -19.46 34.59
C ALA A 917 -1.84 -18.93 34.53
N SER A 918 -0.98 -19.69 33.86
CA SER A 918 0.42 -19.30 33.59
C SER A 918 0.63 -18.85 32.16
N GLU A 919 1.55 -17.91 31.96
CA GLU A 919 1.94 -17.42 30.62
C GLU A 919 2.60 -18.53 29.77
N GLU A 920 3.31 -19.48 30.38
CA GLU A 920 3.94 -20.60 29.67
C GLU A 920 2.91 -21.59 29.14
N ASP A 921 1.93 -21.96 29.97
CA ASP A 921 0.84 -22.84 29.55
C ASP A 921 -0.02 -22.17 28.47
N LEU A 922 -0.30 -20.87 28.63
CA LEU A 922 -1.04 -20.10 27.64
C LEU A 922 -0.35 -20.15 26.27
N LYS A 923 0.96 -19.88 26.20
CA LYS A 923 1.72 -20.00 24.95
C LYS A 923 1.72 -21.41 24.38
N THR A 924 1.84 -22.41 25.25
CA THR A 924 1.84 -23.83 24.86
C THR A 924 0.52 -24.23 24.21
N GLY A 925 -0.62 -23.78 24.74
CA GLY A 925 -1.93 -24.01 24.14
C GLY A 925 -2.12 -23.18 22.86
N LEU A 926 -1.79 -21.89 22.89
CA LEU A 926 -1.93 -21.00 21.74
C LEU A 926 -1.09 -21.44 20.53
N SER A 927 0.05 -22.11 20.73
CA SER A 927 0.89 -22.59 19.63
C SER A 927 0.30 -23.79 18.87
N GLN A 928 -0.74 -24.46 19.38
CA GLN A 928 -1.25 -25.68 18.74
C GLN A 928 -2.06 -25.37 17.47
N PRO A 929 -1.90 -26.13 16.38
CA PRO A 929 -2.58 -25.85 15.10
C PRO A 929 -4.09 -26.08 15.12
N TRP A 930 -4.60 -26.81 16.13
CA TRP A 930 -6.01 -27.12 16.35
C TRP A 930 -6.67 -26.23 17.42
N THR A 931 -5.95 -25.24 17.96
CA THR A 931 -6.53 -24.28 18.91
C THR A 931 -6.97 -23.02 18.17
N SER A 932 -8.23 -22.61 18.29
CA SER A 932 -8.76 -21.34 17.78
C SER A 932 -8.75 -20.26 18.88
N ILE A 933 -9.37 -19.10 18.63
CA ILE A 933 -9.50 -18.02 19.63
C ILE A 933 -10.98 -17.75 19.91
N GLY A 934 -11.33 -17.72 21.19
CA GLY A 934 -12.62 -17.27 21.71
C GLY A 934 -12.42 -16.12 22.69
N LEU A 935 -13.35 -15.18 22.77
CA LEU A 935 -13.29 -14.06 23.70
C LEU A 935 -13.84 -14.42 25.07
N ASP A 936 -14.80 -15.33 25.12
CA ASP A 936 -15.61 -15.66 26.30
C ASP A 936 -16.22 -14.39 26.93
N ALA A 937 -16.75 -13.49 26.10
CA ALA A 937 -17.30 -12.22 26.55
C ALA A 937 -18.48 -11.77 25.70
N ASN A 938 -19.39 -11.03 26.30
CA ASN A 938 -20.52 -10.39 25.63
C ASN A 938 -20.05 -9.25 24.72
N ALA A 939 -20.84 -8.94 23.69
CA ALA A 939 -20.75 -7.70 22.95
C ALA A 939 -21.09 -6.52 23.88
N MET A 940 -20.27 -5.48 23.83
CA MET A 940 -20.38 -4.33 24.71
C MET A 940 -20.09 -3.04 23.92
N SER A 941 -20.88 -2.01 24.21
CA SER A 941 -20.59 -0.64 23.80
C SER A 941 -20.15 0.19 24.98
N LEU A 942 -19.26 1.15 24.74
CA LEU A 942 -18.68 2.02 25.78
C LEU A 942 -19.69 2.95 26.44
N ASP A 943 -20.84 3.15 25.80
CA ASP A 943 -21.95 3.99 26.24
C ASP A 943 -23.28 3.22 26.22
N GLY A 944 -23.22 1.89 26.13
CA GLY A 944 -24.39 1.01 26.03
C GLY A 944 -24.99 0.64 27.37
N PRO A 945 -26.23 0.10 27.39
CA PRO A 945 -26.89 -0.33 28.61
C PRO A 945 -26.14 -1.46 29.34
N THR A 946 -25.36 -2.26 28.60
CA THR A 946 -24.56 -3.38 29.13
C THR A 946 -23.11 -3.00 29.46
N TYR A 947 -22.75 -1.71 29.40
CA TYR A 947 -21.39 -1.24 29.70
C TYR A 947 -20.99 -1.56 31.14
N GLU A 948 -19.78 -2.10 31.31
CA GLU A 948 -19.19 -2.39 32.61
C GLU A 948 -17.73 -1.88 32.66
N PRO A 949 -17.41 -0.82 33.44
CA PRO A 949 -16.10 -0.18 33.46
C PRO A 949 -14.95 -1.08 33.95
N HIS A 950 -15.26 -2.17 34.66
CA HIS A 950 -14.28 -3.09 35.23
C HIS A 950 -14.39 -4.51 34.64
N ALA A 951 -14.94 -4.63 33.43
CA ALA A 951 -15.01 -5.89 32.69
C ALA A 951 -13.62 -6.53 32.44
N HIS A 952 -13.58 -7.78 32.02
CA HIS A 952 -12.32 -8.42 31.65
C HIS A 952 -11.79 -7.82 30.32
N PRO A 953 -10.47 -7.53 30.17
CA PRO A 953 -9.91 -6.91 28.96
C PRO A 953 -10.11 -7.72 27.67
N ARG A 954 -10.34 -9.03 27.81
CA ARG A 954 -10.75 -9.95 26.71
C ARG A 954 -11.94 -9.44 25.90
N THR A 955 -12.84 -8.65 26.50
CA THR A 955 -13.99 -8.04 25.82
C THR A 955 -13.57 -7.15 24.64
N PHE A 956 -12.46 -6.42 24.76
CA PHE A 956 -12.04 -5.40 23.77
C PHE A 956 -10.71 -5.70 23.07
N GLY A 957 -9.96 -6.72 23.53
CA GLY A 957 -8.57 -6.91 23.11
C GLY A 957 -8.13 -8.30 22.67
N SER A 958 -8.95 -9.35 22.73
CA SER A 958 -8.48 -10.73 22.44
C SER A 958 -7.84 -10.90 21.05
N MET A 959 -8.52 -10.55 19.95
CA MET A 959 -7.93 -10.77 18.61
C MET A 959 -6.69 -9.89 18.39
N PRO A 960 -6.71 -8.58 18.73
CA PRO A 960 -5.55 -7.72 18.55
C PRO A 960 -4.40 -8.05 19.49
N ARG A 961 -4.66 -8.58 20.70
CA ARG A 961 -3.63 -9.13 21.58
C ARG A 961 -2.97 -10.36 20.97
N PHE A 962 -3.77 -11.29 20.44
CA PHE A 962 -3.24 -12.47 19.78
C PHE A 962 -2.33 -12.10 18.61
N LEU A 963 -2.78 -11.22 17.72
CA LEU A 963 -2.01 -10.80 16.54
C LEU A 963 -0.84 -9.86 16.87
N GLY A 964 -1.04 -8.90 17.77
CA GLY A 964 -0.04 -7.88 18.11
C GLY A 964 0.99 -8.36 19.12
N HIS A 965 0.55 -8.93 20.24
CA HIS A 965 1.42 -9.37 21.31
C HIS A 965 2.06 -10.72 21.01
N TYR A 966 1.27 -11.77 20.73
CA TYR A 966 1.81 -13.13 20.59
C TYR A 966 2.42 -13.40 19.20
N VAL A 967 1.77 -12.95 18.12
CA VAL A 967 2.24 -13.22 16.75
C VAL A 967 3.33 -12.25 16.34
N ARG A 968 3.06 -10.93 16.33
CA ARG A 968 4.07 -9.92 15.95
C ARG A 968 5.16 -9.77 17.02
N GLY A 969 4.77 -9.54 18.28
CA GLY A 969 5.71 -9.16 19.34
C GLY A 969 6.56 -10.32 19.87
N GLN A 970 5.98 -11.51 19.99
CA GLN A 970 6.67 -12.69 20.54
C GLN A 970 7.05 -13.74 19.50
N HIS A 971 6.64 -13.57 18.24
CA HIS A 971 6.91 -14.53 17.16
C HIS A 971 6.46 -15.96 17.50
N LEU A 972 5.35 -16.11 18.25
CA LEU A 972 4.86 -17.42 18.69
C LEU A 972 4.50 -18.34 17.50
N LEU A 973 3.99 -17.74 16.41
CA LEU A 973 3.67 -18.43 15.17
C LEU A 973 3.65 -17.44 13.98
N PRO A 974 3.76 -17.90 12.72
CA PRO A 974 3.60 -17.06 11.54
C PRO A 974 2.20 -16.43 11.46
N LEU A 975 2.12 -15.23 10.89
CA LEU A 975 0.86 -14.48 10.78
C LEU A 975 -0.22 -15.24 10.00
N GLU A 976 0.15 -15.92 8.92
CA GLU A 976 -0.74 -16.70 8.08
C GLU A 976 -1.38 -17.88 8.85
N THR A 977 -0.59 -18.52 9.72
CA THR A 977 -1.10 -19.56 10.64
C THR A 977 -2.02 -18.98 11.70
N ALA A 978 -1.70 -17.80 12.22
CA ALA A 978 -2.55 -17.11 13.19
C ALA A 978 -3.89 -16.70 12.58
N ILE A 979 -3.89 -16.15 11.36
CA ILE A 979 -5.11 -15.80 10.63
C ILE A 979 -5.96 -17.05 10.41
N ARG A 980 -5.37 -18.18 10.00
CA ARG A 980 -6.10 -19.46 9.89
C ARG A 980 -6.84 -19.83 11.18
N LYS A 981 -6.18 -19.70 12.34
CA LYS A 981 -6.74 -20.05 13.66
C LYS A 981 -7.97 -19.22 14.04
N ILE A 982 -8.09 -18.00 13.53
CA ILE A 982 -9.20 -17.08 13.81
C ILE A 982 -10.14 -16.85 12.62
N THR A 983 -9.97 -17.59 11.51
CA THR A 983 -10.81 -17.43 10.31
C THR A 983 -11.33 -18.77 9.78
N SER A 984 -10.49 -19.64 9.22
CA SER A 984 -10.96 -20.88 8.58
C SER A 984 -11.07 -22.07 9.53
N LEU A 985 -10.34 -22.07 10.66
CA LEU A 985 -10.44 -23.14 11.66
C LEU A 985 -11.82 -23.19 12.35
N PRO A 986 -12.39 -22.08 12.86
CA PRO A 986 -13.74 -22.10 13.46
C PRO A 986 -14.86 -22.61 12.53
N PRO A 987 -15.02 -22.16 11.27
CA PRO A 987 -16.10 -22.64 10.40
C PRO A 987 -15.84 -24.05 9.87
N GLN A 988 -14.58 -24.48 9.75
CA GLN A 988 -14.25 -25.89 9.51
C GLN A 988 -14.77 -26.76 10.67
N ARG A 989 -14.63 -26.25 11.91
CA ARG A 989 -15.08 -26.92 13.13
C ARG A 989 -16.60 -26.95 13.24
N GLU A 990 -17.24 -25.81 13.13
CA GLU A 990 -18.67 -25.60 13.31
C GLU A 990 -19.51 -25.96 12.08
N HIS A 991 -18.88 -26.47 11.02
CA HIS A 991 -19.52 -26.82 9.75
C HIS A 991 -20.25 -25.63 9.07
N LEU A 992 -19.64 -24.44 9.15
CA LEU A 992 -20.18 -23.21 8.58
C LEU A 992 -19.67 -22.98 7.16
N ASP A 993 -20.33 -23.63 6.20
CA ASP A 993 -19.91 -23.64 4.81
C ASP A 993 -19.89 -22.23 4.18
N GLY A 994 -18.86 -21.97 3.37
CA GLY A 994 -18.73 -20.71 2.61
C GLY A 994 -18.22 -19.51 3.41
N ARG A 995 -17.69 -19.70 4.63
CA ARG A 995 -17.08 -18.65 5.47
C ARG A 995 -15.65 -18.99 5.88
N GLY A 996 -14.92 -18.00 6.39
CA GLY A 996 -13.57 -18.15 6.95
C GLY A 996 -12.43 -18.24 5.94
N LEU A 997 -12.72 -18.13 4.64
CA LEU A 997 -11.72 -18.08 3.58
C LEU A 997 -12.02 -16.95 2.60
N LEU A 998 -10.97 -16.29 2.10
CA LEU A 998 -11.09 -15.38 0.97
C LEU A 998 -11.05 -16.20 -0.31
N LYS A 999 -12.24 -16.58 -0.80
CA LYS A 999 -12.41 -17.40 -2.00
C LYS A 999 -13.61 -16.92 -2.81
N PRO A 1000 -13.53 -16.80 -4.15
CA PRO A 1000 -14.70 -16.49 -4.96
C PRO A 1000 -15.88 -17.41 -4.66
N GLY A 1001 -17.06 -16.81 -4.46
CA GLY A 1001 -18.29 -17.50 -4.07
C GLY A 1001 -18.49 -17.69 -2.55
N PHE A 1002 -17.49 -17.36 -1.71
CA PHE A 1002 -17.66 -17.33 -0.25
C PHE A 1002 -18.29 -16.01 0.20
N PHE A 1003 -18.89 -16.00 1.39
CA PHE A 1003 -19.40 -14.79 2.01
C PHE A 1003 -18.29 -13.75 2.16
N ALA A 1004 -18.59 -12.49 1.85
CA ALA A 1004 -17.65 -11.39 2.02
C ALA A 1004 -17.64 -10.90 3.48
N ASP A 1005 -17.23 -11.78 4.40
CA ASP A 1005 -16.79 -11.40 5.74
C ASP A 1005 -15.29 -11.12 5.67
N ILE A 1006 -14.88 -9.86 5.84
CA ILE A 1006 -13.50 -9.42 5.57
C ILE A 1006 -13.04 -8.47 6.66
N THR A 1007 -11.81 -8.64 7.13
CA THR A 1007 -11.13 -7.67 7.99
C THR A 1007 -9.89 -7.13 7.29
N ILE A 1008 -9.78 -5.81 7.23
CA ILE A 1008 -8.61 -5.09 6.71
C ILE A 1008 -7.91 -4.43 7.89
N PHE A 1009 -6.63 -4.74 8.07
CA PHE A 1009 -5.87 -4.26 9.23
C PHE A 1009 -4.41 -3.98 8.90
N ASP A 1010 -3.80 -3.11 9.69
CA ASP A 1010 -2.37 -2.80 9.68
C ASP A 1010 -1.61 -3.86 10.50
N PRO A 1011 -0.86 -4.77 9.85
CA PRO A 1011 -0.12 -5.82 10.56
C PRO A 1011 0.98 -5.24 11.47
N ALA A 1012 1.50 -4.04 11.17
CA ALA A 1012 2.53 -3.40 11.97
C ALA A 1012 1.98 -2.74 13.24
N LYS A 1013 0.69 -2.35 13.25
CA LYS A 1013 0.08 -1.62 14.37
C LYS A 1013 -0.89 -2.43 15.21
N ILE A 1014 -1.53 -3.46 14.67
CA ILE A 1014 -2.61 -4.18 15.37
C ILE A 1014 -2.22 -4.59 16.80
N ILE A 1015 -2.95 -4.12 17.81
CA ILE A 1015 -2.65 -4.37 19.24
C ILE A 1015 -3.86 -4.08 20.13
N ASP A 1016 -3.93 -4.76 21.28
CA ASP A 1016 -4.85 -4.45 22.37
C ASP A 1016 -4.35 -3.29 23.23
N HIS A 1017 -5.27 -2.42 23.65
CA HIS A 1017 -5.00 -1.40 24.68
C HIS A 1017 -5.67 -1.75 26.01
N ALA A 1018 -6.66 -2.66 26.01
CA ALA A 1018 -7.40 -3.07 27.19
C ALA A 1018 -6.50 -3.80 28.20
N THR A 1019 -6.50 -3.34 29.45
CA THR A 1019 -5.78 -3.98 30.56
C THR A 1019 -6.73 -4.31 31.70
N PHE A 1020 -6.32 -5.14 32.66
CA PHE A 1020 -7.14 -5.44 33.85
C PHE A 1020 -7.53 -4.21 34.68
N THR A 1021 -6.75 -3.13 34.60
CA THR A 1021 -7.02 -1.87 35.32
C THR A 1021 -7.76 -0.83 34.48
N LYS A 1022 -7.76 -0.99 33.15
CA LYS A 1022 -8.42 -0.13 32.17
C LYS A 1022 -8.94 -1.00 31.03
N PRO A 1023 -10.03 -1.76 31.25
CA PRO A 1023 -10.43 -2.81 30.32
C PRO A 1023 -11.29 -2.32 29.14
N ASP A 1024 -11.81 -1.09 29.21
CA ASP A 1024 -12.74 -0.48 28.25
C ASP A 1024 -12.02 0.31 27.13
N GLN A 1025 -10.78 -0.05 26.82
CA GLN A 1025 -10.01 0.58 25.77
C GLN A 1025 -10.14 -0.18 24.45
N LEU A 1026 -10.61 0.51 23.39
CA LEU A 1026 -10.66 -0.07 22.04
C LEU A 1026 -9.25 -0.42 21.55
N SER A 1027 -9.16 -1.51 20.80
CA SER A 1027 -7.94 -1.93 20.13
C SER A 1027 -7.57 -0.99 18.96
N GLU A 1028 -6.32 -1.07 18.53
CA GLU A 1028 -5.79 -0.32 17.39
C GLU A 1028 -5.48 -1.26 16.22
N GLY A 1029 -5.51 -0.72 14.99
CA GLY A 1029 -4.93 -1.33 13.80
C GLY A 1029 -5.92 -2.04 12.87
N VAL A 1030 -7.18 -2.21 13.27
CA VAL A 1030 -8.26 -2.62 12.35
C VAL A 1030 -8.82 -1.38 11.66
N ASP A 1031 -8.78 -1.36 10.32
CA ASP A 1031 -9.23 -0.21 9.52
C ASP A 1031 -10.67 -0.40 9.05
N TYR A 1032 -10.98 -1.58 8.50
CA TYR A 1032 -12.29 -1.89 7.92
C TYR A 1032 -12.76 -3.30 8.29
N VAL A 1033 -14.06 -3.44 8.54
CA VAL A 1033 -14.72 -4.75 8.68
C VAL A 1033 -15.95 -4.80 7.78
N PHE A 1034 -16.01 -5.86 6.97
CA PHE A 1034 -17.18 -6.22 6.17
C PHE A 1034 -17.85 -7.45 6.74
N VAL A 1035 -19.17 -7.44 6.81
CA VAL A 1035 -20.00 -8.60 7.17
C VAL A 1035 -20.99 -8.82 6.04
N ASN A 1036 -20.98 -10.01 5.45
CA ASN A 1036 -21.81 -10.36 4.29
C ASN A 1036 -21.76 -9.28 3.18
N GLY A 1037 -20.57 -8.78 2.86
CA GLY A 1037 -20.30 -7.81 1.79
C GLY A 1037 -20.62 -6.35 2.11
N GLN A 1038 -21.18 -6.06 3.28
CA GLN A 1038 -21.46 -4.69 3.70
C GLN A 1038 -20.42 -4.19 4.69
N LEU A 1039 -19.97 -2.94 4.51
CA LEU A 1039 -19.03 -2.29 5.44
C LEU A 1039 -19.75 -1.95 6.75
N VAL A 1040 -19.32 -2.55 7.86
CA VAL A 1040 -19.93 -2.36 9.19
C VAL A 1040 -19.06 -1.56 10.16
N PHE A 1041 -17.74 -1.52 9.92
CA PHE A 1041 -16.77 -0.75 10.70
C PHE A 1041 -15.79 -0.04 9.76
N ASP A 1042 -15.59 1.26 9.95
CA ASP A 1042 -14.73 2.13 9.14
C ASP A 1042 -13.98 3.11 10.06
N HIS A 1043 -12.70 2.85 10.34
CA HIS A 1043 -11.83 3.71 11.18
C HIS A 1043 -12.50 4.16 12.49
N GLY A 1044 -13.09 3.22 13.24
CA GLY A 1044 -13.78 3.50 14.50
C GLY A 1044 -15.26 3.90 14.37
N LYS A 1045 -15.79 4.03 13.15
CA LYS A 1045 -17.20 4.38 12.90
C LYS A 1045 -18.02 3.14 12.57
N LEU A 1046 -19.20 3.04 13.17
CA LEU A 1046 -20.16 1.96 12.93
C LEU A 1046 -21.20 2.37 11.88
N ALA A 1047 -21.54 1.45 10.97
CA ALA A 1047 -22.66 1.62 10.05
C ALA A 1047 -24.01 1.20 10.68
N CYS A 1048 -24.01 0.13 11.49
CA CYS A 1048 -25.14 -0.31 12.30
C CYS A 1048 -25.05 0.41 13.67
N ALA A 1049 -25.75 1.53 13.81
CA ALA A 1049 -25.82 2.35 15.03
C ALA A 1049 -27.10 2.04 15.82
N ALA A 1050 -27.23 2.60 17.03
CA ALA A 1050 -28.34 2.31 17.94
C ALA A 1050 -29.73 2.49 17.29
N ASP A 1051 -29.90 3.53 16.47
CA ASP A 1051 -31.18 3.85 15.81
C ASP A 1051 -31.27 3.34 14.36
N SER A 1052 -30.31 2.53 13.90
CA SER A 1052 -30.30 2.00 12.54
C SER A 1052 -31.45 0.99 12.33
N PRO A 1053 -32.12 1.00 11.16
CA PRO A 1053 -33.08 -0.05 10.82
C PRO A 1053 -32.36 -1.39 10.65
N ALA A 1054 -33.06 -2.50 10.90
CA ALA A 1054 -32.52 -3.86 10.75
C ALA A 1054 -31.80 -4.11 9.41
N SER A 1055 -32.27 -3.47 8.33
CA SER A 1055 -31.66 -3.56 6.99
C SER A 1055 -30.24 -2.99 6.88
N ALA A 1056 -29.79 -2.20 7.86
CA ALA A 1056 -28.44 -1.64 7.93
C ALA A 1056 -27.47 -2.53 8.74
N CYS A 1057 -27.93 -3.66 9.27
CA CYS A 1057 -27.16 -4.56 10.11
C CYS A 1057 -27.09 -5.93 9.39
N PRO A 1058 -26.00 -6.22 8.67
CA PRO A 1058 -25.95 -7.29 7.67
C PRO A 1058 -25.72 -8.69 8.24
N GLY A 1059 -25.48 -8.82 9.54
CA GLY A 1059 -25.20 -10.08 10.20
C GLY A 1059 -26.33 -11.09 10.03
N ARG A 1060 -25.96 -12.37 9.95
CA ARG A 1060 -26.90 -13.47 9.74
C ARG A 1060 -26.83 -14.49 10.86
N ILE A 1061 -27.98 -15.08 11.14
CA ILE A 1061 -28.04 -16.27 11.97
C ILE A 1061 -27.42 -17.45 11.22
N LEU A 1062 -26.52 -18.15 11.91
CA LEU A 1062 -25.86 -19.34 11.42
C LEU A 1062 -26.53 -20.56 12.06
N ARG A 1063 -27.35 -21.25 11.26
CA ARG A 1063 -28.10 -22.43 11.70
C ARG A 1063 -27.30 -23.70 11.39
N GLY A 1064 -27.23 -24.60 12.36
CA GLY A 1064 -26.55 -25.89 12.22
C GLY A 1064 -27.21 -26.81 11.19
N ARG A 1065 -26.49 -27.87 10.77
CA ARG A 1065 -26.90 -28.82 9.71
C ARG A 1065 -28.23 -29.54 9.99
N GLY A 1066 -28.63 -29.61 11.25
CA GLY A 1066 -29.90 -30.19 11.68
C GLY A 1066 -31.15 -29.35 11.41
N TYR A 1067 -30.98 -28.09 11.00
CA TYR A 1067 -32.07 -27.14 10.87
C TYR A 1067 -33.17 -27.64 9.93
N GLN A 1068 -34.40 -27.62 10.42
CA GLN A 1068 -35.62 -27.94 9.69
C GLN A 1068 -36.55 -26.73 9.76
N PRO A 1069 -36.73 -25.96 8.66
CA PRO A 1069 -37.62 -24.82 8.69
C PRO A 1069 -39.04 -25.30 9.02
N ILE A 1070 -39.68 -24.62 9.97
CA ILE A 1070 -41.08 -24.88 10.28
C ILE A 1070 -41.87 -24.54 9.03
N SER A 1071 -42.45 -25.56 8.38
CA SER A 1071 -43.44 -25.37 7.32
C SER A 1071 -44.49 -24.41 7.86
N ALA A 1072 -44.63 -23.23 7.25
CA ALA A 1072 -45.70 -22.31 7.59
C ALA A 1072 -47.02 -23.10 7.51
N VAL A 1073 -47.59 -23.42 8.67
CA VAL A 1073 -48.97 -23.90 8.75
C VAL A 1073 -49.79 -22.75 8.18
N LYS A 1074 -50.39 -23.00 7.01
CA LYS A 1074 -51.28 -22.08 6.32
C LYS A 1074 -52.39 -21.55 7.23
#